data_AF-A0A914HIT1-F1
#
_entry.id   AF-A0A914HIT1-F1
#
_cell.length_a   1.000
_cell.length_b   1.000
_cell.length_c   1.000
_cell.angle_alpha   90.00
_cell.angle_beta   90.00
_cell.angle_gamma   90.00
#
_symmetry.space_group_name_H-M   'P 1'
#
loop_
_entity.id
_entity.type
_entity.pdbx_description
1 polymer ?
#
loop_
_entity_poly.entity_id
_entity_poly.type
_entity_poly.pdbx_seq_one_letter_code
_entity_poly.pdbx_strand_id
1 'polypeptide(L)'
;MKEREKGRNWQFGIPSHWEKQSITPMAGPINCDARPVPSAAGHSIYLLLLKKALVTLFGRLHCLCCAHLFHRIPPPPQMKALPKDRGPCARVELVLSAKSLADRDLFSKSDPICLVEESVQRGTPPNLQNVFVEIGRTERIKNSLNPRWSKKILLSYYFESKQHLRFNIYDIDSESDELSKHDFLGRCECELADIVSAPDGALSLPLKDLPNQSGLLTICAEEVDDGQRESVHFVCHGIGLKQSQSLLNSFCMGKRKRTFLELYRLMDNGSRLMVHRTENARGAHNPEWKPFEVSVRHLCAGEKDRQFVVECYELREASGKHRLVGFLSTSVNALLNAPKGLRLELLKADKKGHSDHPKAVGTVHFLEVRLQREHSFLDFVSRGMQLEFAVSVDLTASNGEVTRPSSLHHIDAQRLNQYECAISAVLEICEHYNRTKQFEAYGFGAKIPPAYAVSHMFPLRLNNFERIVHGVSGVLDAYRCAVVNTQLFGPTNFAPTIREFVYKTSKFPRDGSRYQVLLILTDGVITDMHSTIRTIVDASHQPMSIIIIGIGNDEFTKMDALDADNCLLFADGHTAARDIVQFVPFRDFFGAGWTQNASDQEYLKSVLAKEVLAELPDQVCSFMKSHNISPPLRTPQPVHQQFAPPYPILPATAIADDTPHKQMHASPPPPYPPNG
;
A
#
# COMPACT_ATOMS: atom_id res chain seq x y z
N MET A 1 -4.84 -12.28 -60.38
CA MET A 1 -4.94 -13.55 -61.13
C MET A 1 -4.75 -14.72 -60.15
N LYS A 2 -5.29 -15.87 -60.51
CA LYS A 2 -5.73 -17.02 -59.70
C LYS A 2 -4.65 -17.83 -58.93
N GLU A 3 -5.17 -18.48 -57.86
CA GLU A 3 -4.97 -19.88 -57.39
C GLU A 3 -3.80 -20.34 -56.48
N ARG A 4 -4.24 -21.04 -55.40
CA ARG A 4 -3.76 -22.30 -54.78
C ARG A 4 -2.29 -22.48 -54.36
N GLU A 5 -2.06 -22.90 -53.10
CA GLU A 5 -1.72 -24.28 -52.70
C GLU A 5 -1.12 -24.41 -51.28
N LYS A 6 -1.62 -25.44 -50.56
CA LYS A 6 -0.94 -26.42 -49.69
C LYS A 6 -0.19 -25.99 -48.42
N GLY A 7 -0.70 -26.52 -47.29
CA GLY A 7 0.06 -26.70 -46.06
C GLY A 7 1.11 -27.81 -46.13
N ARG A 8 2.02 -27.79 -45.16
CA ARG A 8 2.81 -28.94 -44.71
C ARG A 8 3.22 -28.77 -43.23
N ASN A 9 2.99 -29.85 -42.49
CA ASN A 9 3.34 -30.11 -41.09
C ASN A 9 4.85 -30.15 -40.83
N TRP A 10 5.23 -29.89 -39.58
CA TRP A 10 6.32 -30.59 -38.89
C TRP A 10 5.85 -31.06 -37.50
N GLN A 11 6.09 -32.35 -37.23
CA GLN A 11 5.72 -33.08 -36.02
C GLN A 11 6.77 -32.89 -34.91
N PHE A 12 6.34 -32.97 -33.64
CA PHE A 12 7.18 -33.46 -32.54
C PHE A 12 6.41 -34.53 -31.75
N GLY A 13 7.04 -35.69 -31.60
CA GLY A 13 6.50 -36.86 -30.91
C GLY A 13 6.77 -36.85 -29.40
N ILE A 14 5.89 -37.51 -28.65
CA ILE A 14 6.02 -37.80 -27.22
C ILE A 14 5.85 -39.32 -27.05
N PRO A 15 6.68 -40.02 -26.25
CA PRO A 15 6.52 -41.45 -26.02
C PRO A 15 5.40 -41.74 -25.02
N SER A 16 4.60 -42.75 -25.35
CA SER A 16 3.64 -43.45 -24.50
C SER A 16 4.35 -44.39 -23.53
N HIS A 17 3.81 -44.57 -22.32
CA HIS A 17 3.54 -45.92 -21.78
C HIS A 17 2.70 -45.91 -20.49
N TRP A 18 1.75 -46.84 -20.49
CA TRP A 18 0.91 -47.41 -19.43
C TRP A 18 -0.52 -46.89 -19.18
N GLU A 19 -1.41 -47.85 -19.41
CA GLU A 19 -2.87 -47.83 -19.55
C GLU A 19 -3.61 -48.11 -18.22
N LYS A 20 -4.93 -47.77 -18.28
CA LYS A 20 -6.10 -48.47 -17.69
C LYS A 20 -6.27 -48.29 -16.17
N GLN A 21 -7.41 -47.84 -15.64
CA GLN A 21 -8.76 -48.34 -15.93
C GLN A 21 -9.87 -47.37 -15.44
N SER A 22 -11.01 -47.48 -16.11
CA SER A 22 -12.20 -46.64 -16.10
C SER A 22 -13.15 -46.84 -14.92
N ILE A 23 -13.84 -45.75 -14.54
CA ILE A 23 -14.97 -45.70 -13.61
C ILE A 23 -16.27 -45.60 -14.43
N THR A 24 -17.26 -46.43 -14.11
CA THR A 24 -18.69 -46.12 -14.36
C THR A 24 -19.57 -46.73 -13.26
N PRO A 25 -20.60 -46.02 -12.76
CA PRO A 25 -21.47 -46.48 -11.66
C PRO A 25 -22.86 -46.94 -12.16
N MET A 26 -23.55 -47.78 -11.39
CA MET A 26 -25.00 -47.98 -11.49
C MET A 26 -25.58 -48.46 -10.15
N ALA A 27 -26.81 -48.03 -9.91
CA ALA A 27 -27.57 -48.02 -8.67
C ALA A 27 -28.30 -49.35 -8.33
N GLY A 28 -28.79 -49.46 -7.09
CA GLY A 28 -29.99 -50.27 -6.78
C GLY A 28 -29.98 -50.96 -5.40
N PRO A 29 -31.14 -51.10 -4.72
CA PRO A 29 -31.26 -51.02 -3.26
C PRO A 29 -31.53 -52.36 -2.56
N ILE A 30 -31.33 -52.45 -1.23
CA ILE A 30 -31.82 -53.59 -0.43
C ILE A 30 -32.35 -53.09 0.93
N ASN A 31 -33.53 -53.62 1.31
CA ASN A 31 -34.26 -53.36 2.55
C ASN A 31 -34.41 -54.67 3.36
N CYS A 32 -34.36 -54.55 4.70
CA CYS A 32 -34.80 -55.48 5.76
C CYS A 32 -34.18 -56.91 5.80
N ASP A 33 -33.91 -57.60 6.92
CA ASP A 33 -34.33 -57.49 8.31
C ASP A 33 -33.49 -58.44 9.21
N ALA A 34 -33.71 -58.37 10.54
CA ALA A 34 -33.47 -59.39 11.60
C ALA A 34 -32.20 -59.35 12.49
N ARG A 35 -32.45 -59.08 13.78
CA ARG A 35 -31.69 -59.42 15.02
C ARG A 35 -32.00 -60.89 15.45
N PRO A 36 -31.36 -61.58 16.45
CA PRO A 36 -30.71 -61.06 17.69
C PRO A 36 -29.46 -61.77 18.31
N VAL A 37 -28.64 -61.01 19.08
CA VAL A 37 -28.11 -61.16 20.50
C VAL A 37 -27.78 -62.57 21.09
N PRO A 38 -26.83 -62.84 22.06
CA PRO A 38 -25.93 -61.98 22.89
C PRO A 38 -24.43 -62.41 23.11
N SER A 39 -23.69 -61.45 23.71
CA SER A 39 -22.63 -61.54 24.74
C SER A 39 -21.30 -62.26 24.49
N ALA A 40 -20.19 -61.49 24.59
CA ALA A 40 -19.30 -61.52 25.75
C ALA A 40 -18.20 -60.45 25.63
N ALA A 41 -18.24 -59.46 26.53
CA ALA A 41 -17.17 -58.51 26.76
C ALA A 41 -16.01 -59.21 27.48
N GLY A 42 -14.78 -59.01 26.98
CA GLY A 42 -13.59 -59.55 27.66
C GLY A 42 -12.24 -59.39 26.95
N HIS A 43 -12.21 -58.98 25.66
CA HIS A 43 -10.95 -58.97 24.88
C HIS A 43 -10.57 -57.61 24.24
N SER A 44 -11.35 -56.54 24.43
CA SER A 44 -11.15 -55.31 23.63
C SER A 44 -10.22 -54.25 24.27
N ILE A 45 -9.93 -54.30 25.56
CA ILE A 45 -9.11 -53.25 26.22
C ILE A 45 -7.60 -53.50 26.06
N TYR A 46 -7.16 -54.76 26.03
CA TYR A 46 -5.74 -55.11 25.86
C TYR A 46 -5.24 -54.86 24.42
N LEU A 47 -6.11 -55.10 23.42
CA LEU A 47 -5.81 -54.85 22.00
C LEU A 47 -5.83 -53.37 21.61
N LEU A 48 -6.60 -52.53 22.31
CA LEU A 48 -6.66 -51.08 22.05
C LEU A 48 -5.44 -50.33 22.61
N LEU A 49 -4.89 -50.80 23.74
CA LEU A 49 -3.66 -50.26 24.33
C LEU A 49 -2.41 -50.67 23.53
N LEU A 50 -2.35 -51.91 23.03
CA LEU A 50 -1.27 -52.37 22.15
C LEU A 50 -1.28 -51.67 20.78
N LYS A 51 -2.45 -51.40 20.19
CA LYS A 51 -2.54 -50.63 18.92
C LYS A 51 -2.13 -49.17 19.09
N LYS A 52 -2.46 -48.51 20.22
CA LYS A 52 -2.02 -47.12 20.47
C LYS A 52 -0.51 -47.03 20.75
N ALA A 53 0.08 -48.03 21.43
CA ALA A 53 1.53 -48.06 21.65
C ALA A 53 2.32 -48.30 20.34
N LEU A 54 1.85 -49.21 19.47
CA LEU A 54 2.49 -49.51 18.18
C LEU A 54 2.38 -48.37 17.16
N VAL A 55 1.25 -47.65 17.09
CA VAL A 55 1.11 -46.49 16.18
C VAL A 55 1.99 -45.31 16.62
N THR A 56 2.22 -45.15 17.92
CA THR A 56 3.10 -44.09 18.44
C THR A 56 4.59 -44.43 18.25
N LEU A 57 4.94 -45.72 18.29
CA LEU A 57 6.32 -46.19 18.06
C LEU A 57 6.70 -46.21 16.56
N PHE A 58 5.79 -46.60 15.67
CA PHE A 58 6.01 -46.54 14.21
C PHE A 58 5.96 -45.11 13.65
N GLY A 59 5.15 -44.23 14.23
CA GLY A 59 5.13 -42.80 13.85
C GLY A 59 6.43 -42.06 14.19
N ARG A 60 7.16 -42.50 15.22
CA ARG A 60 8.46 -41.92 15.60
C ARG A 60 9.66 -42.53 14.86
N LEU A 61 9.59 -43.79 14.42
CA LEU A 61 10.66 -44.41 13.63
C LEU A 61 10.66 -43.96 12.16
N HIS A 62 9.48 -43.68 11.57
CA HIS A 62 9.40 -43.14 10.21
C HIS A 62 9.88 -41.69 10.10
N CYS A 63 9.91 -40.95 11.21
CA CYS A 63 10.40 -39.58 11.27
C CYS A 63 11.94 -39.48 11.39
N LEU A 64 12.62 -40.55 11.83
CA LEU A 64 14.07 -40.57 12.04
C LEU A 64 14.87 -41.19 10.87
N CYS A 65 14.28 -42.03 10.02
CA CYS A 65 14.98 -42.62 8.88
C CYS A 65 14.85 -41.86 7.55
N CYS A 66 13.94 -40.89 7.42
CA CYS A 66 13.87 -40.03 6.23
C CYS A 66 14.78 -38.79 6.30
N ALA A 67 15.43 -38.53 7.43
CA ALA A 67 16.22 -37.32 7.68
C ALA A 67 17.68 -37.37 7.17
N HIS A 68 18.13 -38.45 6.51
CA HIS A 68 19.55 -38.62 6.15
C HIS A 68 19.87 -39.00 4.69
N LEU A 69 18.92 -38.92 3.76
CA LEU A 69 19.19 -39.27 2.34
C LEU A 69 18.63 -38.32 1.28
N PHE A 70 18.20 -37.11 1.65
CA PHE A 70 17.87 -36.05 0.68
C PHE A 70 18.75 -34.82 0.89
N HIS A 71 20.06 -34.97 0.69
CA HIS A 71 20.90 -33.85 0.31
C HIS A 71 21.10 -33.89 -1.20
N ARG A 72 20.76 -32.77 -1.87
CA ARG A 72 20.99 -32.40 -3.28
C ARG A 72 19.83 -32.57 -4.29
N ILE A 73 18.63 -32.10 -3.95
CA ILE A 73 17.76 -31.47 -4.95
C ILE A 73 17.15 -30.22 -4.29
N PRO A 74 17.44 -28.99 -4.75
CA PRO A 74 16.70 -27.82 -4.26
C PRO A 74 15.21 -28.01 -4.58
N PRO A 75 14.28 -27.68 -3.66
CA PRO A 75 12.87 -27.72 -3.99
C PRO A 75 12.63 -26.87 -5.24
N PRO A 76 11.73 -27.29 -6.17
CA PRO A 76 11.30 -26.40 -7.23
C PRO A 76 10.83 -25.09 -6.57
N PRO A 77 11.16 -23.90 -7.13
CA PRO A 77 10.75 -22.64 -6.55
C PRO A 77 9.24 -22.69 -6.34
N GLN A 78 8.82 -22.79 -5.08
CA GLN A 78 7.41 -22.66 -4.75
C GLN A 78 7.07 -21.23 -5.13
N MET A 79 6.21 -21.05 -6.14
CA MET A 79 5.58 -19.77 -6.39
C MET A 79 4.95 -19.35 -5.06
N LYS A 80 5.50 -18.29 -4.44
CA LYS A 80 4.71 -17.52 -3.49
C LYS A 80 3.45 -17.07 -4.22
N ALA A 81 2.35 -17.02 -3.49
CA ALA A 81 1.08 -16.55 -4.00
C ALA A 81 1.29 -15.23 -4.77
N LEU A 82 0.54 -15.06 -5.88
CA LEU A 82 0.47 -13.78 -6.58
C LEU A 82 0.35 -12.64 -5.55
N PRO A 83 0.98 -11.46 -5.78
CA PRO A 83 0.87 -10.29 -4.92
C PRO A 83 -0.55 -10.14 -4.37
N LYS A 84 -0.71 -9.94 -3.05
CA LYS A 84 -2.05 -9.76 -2.46
C LYS A 84 -2.73 -8.62 -3.22
N ASP A 85 -3.75 -8.90 -4.04
CA ASP A 85 -4.45 -7.84 -4.76
C ASP A 85 -5.29 -7.06 -3.75
N ARG A 86 -4.73 -5.97 -3.21
CA ARG A 86 -5.36 -5.12 -2.19
C ARG A 86 -6.53 -4.27 -2.77
N GLY A 87 -6.77 -4.37 -4.07
CA GLY A 87 -7.74 -3.51 -4.76
C GLY A 87 -7.21 -2.08 -4.90
N PRO A 88 -8.00 -1.16 -5.46
CA PRO A 88 -7.58 0.23 -5.64
C PRO A 88 -7.52 0.99 -4.32
N CYS A 89 -6.54 1.87 -4.20
CA CYS A 89 -6.43 2.83 -3.09
C CYS A 89 -7.65 3.74 -3.01
N ALA A 90 -8.19 4.12 -4.18
CA ALA A 90 -9.38 4.96 -4.27
C ALA A 90 -10.09 4.80 -5.62
N ARG A 91 -11.29 5.39 -5.75
CA ARG A 91 -11.88 5.72 -7.05
C ARG A 91 -11.82 7.23 -7.23
N VAL A 92 -11.52 7.67 -8.44
CA VAL A 92 -11.42 9.09 -8.78
C VAL A 92 -12.30 9.42 -9.98
N GLU A 93 -12.87 10.61 -9.96
CA GLU A 93 -13.60 11.22 -11.06
C GLU A 93 -12.73 12.30 -11.70
N LEU A 94 -12.50 12.18 -13.01
CA LEU A 94 -11.84 13.23 -13.79
C LEU A 94 -12.87 14.26 -14.25
N VAL A 95 -12.56 15.53 -14.01
CA VAL A 95 -13.31 16.69 -14.48
C VAL A 95 -12.43 17.44 -15.48
N LEU A 96 -12.95 17.68 -16.68
CA LEU A 96 -12.18 18.17 -17.82
C LEU A 96 -12.68 19.53 -18.31
N SER A 97 -11.75 20.38 -18.73
CA SER A 97 -12.04 21.58 -19.51
C SER A 97 -10.89 21.90 -20.44
N ALA A 98 -11.17 22.55 -21.57
CA ALA A 98 -10.12 23.01 -22.48
C ALA A 98 -10.27 24.50 -22.78
N LYS A 99 -9.19 25.12 -23.25
CA LYS A 99 -9.15 26.52 -23.69
C LYS A 99 -8.38 26.66 -24.98
N SER A 100 -8.75 27.64 -25.80
CA SER A 100 -8.04 28.01 -27.03
C SER A 100 -7.83 26.83 -27.99
N LEU A 101 -8.84 25.96 -28.12
CA LEU A 101 -8.81 24.89 -29.13
C LEU A 101 -8.69 25.47 -30.54
N ALA A 102 -8.08 24.70 -31.44
CA ALA A 102 -8.02 25.07 -32.85
C ALA A 102 -9.43 25.11 -33.45
N ASP A 103 -9.74 26.14 -34.22
CA ASP A 103 -10.98 26.24 -34.98
C ASP A 103 -10.81 25.50 -36.30
N ARG A 104 -11.62 24.47 -36.55
CA ARG A 104 -11.56 23.65 -37.76
C ARG A 104 -12.76 23.85 -38.69
N ASP A 105 -13.78 24.53 -38.20
CA ASP A 105 -14.98 24.84 -38.95
C ASP A 105 -14.83 26.09 -39.83
N LEU A 106 -15.42 26.06 -41.02
CA LEU A 106 -15.41 27.19 -41.96
C LEU A 106 -16.43 28.28 -41.62
N PHE A 107 -17.52 27.93 -40.93
CA PHE A 107 -18.68 28.80 -40.70
C PHE A 107 -19.21 28.76 -39.25
N SER A 108 -18.61 27.93 -38.40
CA SER A 108 -18.95 27.75 -36.98
C SER A 108 -17.66 27.66 -36.16
N LYS A 109 -17.79 27.48 -34.84
CA LYS A 109 -16.69 27.05 -33.99
C LYS A 109 -16.80 25.55 -33.80
N SER A 110 -15.67 24.90 -33.54
CA SER A 110 -15.62 23.48 -33.19
C SER A 110 -16.61 23.05 -32.10
N ASP A 111 -17.02 21.80 -32.19
CA ASP A 111 -17.94 21.06 -31.33
C ASP A 111 -17.21 19.95 -30.54
N PRO A 112 -16.36 20.31 -29.56
CA PRO A 112 -15.37 19.39 -29.03
C PRO A 112 -15.91 18.32 -28.08
N ILE A 113 -15.31 17.13 -28.19
CA ILE A 113 -15.31 16.06 -27.16
C ILE A 113 -13.88 15.76 -26.71
N CYS A 114 -13.74 15.16 -25.53
CA CYS A 114 -12.49 14.55 -25.08
C CYS A 114 -12.68 13.05 -24.89
N LEU A 115 -11.86 12.27 -25.60
CA LEU A 115 -11.68 10.82 -25.42
C LEU A 115 -10.53 10.58 -24.45
N VAL A 116 -10.82 9.85 -23.37
CA VAL A 116 -9.83 9.46 -22.36
C VAL A 116 -9.52 7.98 -22.49
N GLU A 117 -8.23 7.66 -22.57
CA GLU A 117 -7.73 6.30 -22.68
C GLU A 117 -6.68 6.03 -21.59
N GLU A 118 -6.60 4.80 -21.11
CA GLU A 118 -5.58 4.34 -20.15
C GLU A 118 -4.72 3.26 -20.81
N SER A 119 -3.41 3.30 -20.58
CA SER A 119 -2.50 2.26 -21.06
C SER A 119 -2.71 0.93 -20.32
N VAL A 120 -2.70 -0.19 -21.03
CA VAL A 120 -2.82 -1.53 -20.46
C VAL A 120 -1.49 -1.97 -19.83
N GLN A 121 -1.22 -1.52 -18.60
CA GLN A 121 0.00 -1.89 -17.86
C GLN A 121 -0.18 -3.03 -16.85
N ARG A 122 -1.42 -3.31 -16.42
CA ARG A 122 -1.66 -4.22 -15.29
C ARG A 122 -1.49 -5.69 -15.68
N GLY A 123 -0.37 -6.30 -15.29
CA GLY A 123 -0.15 -7.75 -15.40
C GLY A 123 -0.04 -8.30 -16.82
N THR A 124 0.05 -7.43 -17.82
CA THR A 124 0.12 -7.79 -19.23
C THR A 124 1.56 -7.98 -19.70
N PRO A 125 1.80 -8.97 -20.58
CA PRO A 125 3.11 -9.16 -21.17
C PRO A 125 3.56 -7.92 -21.97
N PRO A 126 4.87 -7.72 -22.14
CA PRO A 126 5.42 -6.44 -22.58
C PRO A 126 5.03 -5.99 -23.99
N ASN A 127 4.58 -6.93 -24.84
CA ASN A 127 4.08 -6.64 -26.18
C ASN A 127 2.74 -5.88 -26.19
N LEU A 128 2.08 -5.71 -25.05
CA LEU A 128 0.79 -5.02 -24.91
C LEU A 128 0.86 -3.75 -24.04
N GLN A 129 2.01 -3.43 -23.44
CA GLN A 129 2.16 -2.32 -22.47
C GLN A 129 1.92 -0.90 -23.05
N ASN A 130 1.87 -0.76 -24.38
CA ASN A 130 1.58 0.50 -25.08
C ASN A 130 0.20 0.53 -25.74
N VAL A 131 -0.65 -0.45 -25.45
CA VAL A 131 -2.04 -0.44 -25.93
C VAL A 131 -2.84 0.47 -25.01
N PHE A 132 -3.52 1.45 -25.60
CA PHE A 132 -4.44 2.32 -24.88
C PHE A 132 -5.86 1.77 -25.04
N VAL A 133 -6.61 1.76 -23.96
CA VAL A 133 -8.02 1.35 -23.95
C VAL A 133 -8.85 2.55 -23.54
N GLU A 134 -9.91 2.81 -24.29
CA GLU A 134 -10.89 3.84 -23.96
C GLU A 134 -11.53 3.54 -22.59
N ILE A 135 -11.40 4.49 -21.67
CA ILE A 135 -12.06 4.44 -20.36
C ILE A 135 -13.29 5.35 -20.31
N GLY A 136 -13.39 6.33 -21.21
CA GLY A 136 -14.61 7.09 -21.42
C GLY A 136 -14.46 8.30 -22.35
N ARG A 137 -15.60 8.88 -22.72
CA ARG A 137 -15.72 10.11 -23.51
C ARG A 137 -16.59 11.13 -22.80
N THR A 138 -16.25 12.41 -22.92
CA THR A 138 -17.13 13.51 -22.49
C THR A 138 -18.33 13.66 -23.44
N GLU A 139 -19.30 14.49 -23.05
CA GLU A 139 -20.33 14.97 -23.97
C GLU A 139 -19.76 15.96 -25.02
N ARG A 140 -20.50 16.14 -26.13
CA ARG A 140 -20.22 17.17 -27.15
C ARG A 140 -20.68 18.54 -26.65
N ILE A 141 -19.79 19.53 -26.70
CA ILE A 141 -20.14 20.93 -26.44
C ILE A 141 -20.20 21.66 -27.78
N LYS A 142 -21.34 22.26 -28.12
CA LYS A 142 -21.49 22.94 -29.41
C LYS A 142 -20.84 24.33 -29.42
N ASN A 143 -20.21 24.68 -30.53
CA ASN A 143 -19.68 25.99 -30.89
C ASN A 143 -18.76 26.61 -29.84
N SER A 144 -17.78 25.84 -29.35
CA SER A 144 -16.90 26.28 -28.28
C SER A 144 -15.45 25.86 -28.46
N LEU A 145 -14.56 26.85 -28.49
CA LEU A 145 -13.11 26.65 -28.39
C LEU A 145 -12.63 26.59 -26.92
N ASN A 146 -13.54 26.75 -25.95
CA ASN A 146 -13.24 26.73 -24.52
C ASN A 146 -14.25 25.85 -23.76
N PRO A 147 -14.36 24.56 -24.12
CA PRO A 147 -15.36 23.68 -23.54
C PRO A 147 -15.11 23.44 -22.04
N ARG A 148 -16.22 23.33 -21.29
CA ARG A 148 -16.25 22.81 -19.92
C ARG A 148 -17.21 21.64 -19.93
N TRP A 149 -16.68 20.43 -19.78
CA TRP A 149 -17.50 19.23 -19.79
C TRP A 149 -18.02 18.92 -18.39
N SER A 150 -19.27 18.52 -18.33
CA SER A 150 -19.98 18.14 -17.11
C SER A 150 -19.91 16.64 -16.84
N LYS A 151 -19.78 15.80 -17.89
CA LYS A 151 -19.60 14.36 -17.71
C LYS A 151 -18.25 14.07 -17.08
N LYS A 152 -18.28 13.41 -15.94
CA LYS A 152 -17.08 12.95 -15.23
C LYS A 152 -16.65 11.57 -15.72
N ILE A 153 -15.34 11.35 -15.81
CA ILE A 153 -14.77 10.05 -16.21
C ILE A 153 -14.28 9.33 -14.96
N LEU A 154 -14.88 8.18 -14.64
CA LEU A 154 -14.60 7.41 -13.43
C LEU A 154 -13.50 6.38 -13.69
N LEU A 155 -12.48 6.32 -12.83
CA LEU A 155 -11.44 5.30 -12.87
C LEU A 155 -10.97 4.92 -11.46
N SER A 156 -10.31 3.75 -11.37
CA SER A 156 -9.70 3.26 -10.13
C SER A 156 -8.27 3.78 -10.02
N TYR A 157 -7.89 4.23 -8.83
CA TYR A 157 -6.56 4.75 -8.53
C TYR A 157 -5.76 3.73 -7.70
N TYR A 158 -4.55 3.44 -8.17
CA TYR A 158 -3.58 2.54 -7.54
C TYR A 158 -2.30 3.34 -7.28
N PHE A 159 -1.98 3.60 -6.02
CA PHE A 159 -0.78 4.36 -5.64
C PHE A 159 0.50 3.68 -6.13
N GLU A 160 0.51 2.35 -6.09
CA GLU A 160 1.62 1.46 -6.38
C GLU A 160 1.81 1.17 -7.87
N SER A 161 1.09 1.85 -8.76
CA SER A 161 1.12 1.60 -10.21
C SER A 161 1.28 2.88 -11.01
N LYS A 162 1.99 2.79 -12.14
CA LYS A 162 1.93 3.79 -13.19
C LYS A 162 0.61 3.63 -13.93
N GLN A 163 -0.11 4.73 -14.10
CA GLN A 163 -1.43 4.75 -14.71
C GLN A 163 -1.41 5.85 -15.76
N HIS A 164 -0.88 5.48 -16.92
CA HIS A 164 -0.63 6.41 -17.99
C HIS A 164 -1.91 6.70 -18.77
N LEU A 165 -2.30 7.96 -18.80
CA LEU A 165 -3.53 8.45 -19.41
C LEU A 165 -3.24 9.25 -20.67
N ARG A 166 -4.06 9.04 -21.69
CA ARG A 166 -4.07 9.79 -22.94
C ARG A 166 -5.41 10.49 -23.11
N PHE A 167 -5.33 11.76 -23.51
CA PHE A 167 -6.48 12.60 -23.79
C PHE A 167 -6.41 13.03 -25.24
N ASN A 168 -7.38 12.60 -26.05
CA ASN A 168 -7.53 13.03 -27.43
C ASN A 168 -8.74 13.96 -27.53
N ILE A 169 -8.60 15.09 -28.20
CA ILE A 169 -9.71 16.01 -28.44
C ILE A 169 -10.09 15.94 -29.91
N TYR A 170 -11.40 15.84 -30.16
CA TYR A 170 -11.99 15.78 -31.50
C TYR A 170 -13.09 16.82 -31.63
N ASP A 171 -13.20 17.37 -32.83
CA ASP A 171 -14.34 18.14 -33.31
C ASP A 171 -15.37 17.21 -33.95
N ILE A 172 -16.61 17.24 -33.49
CA ILE A 172 -17.62 16.25 -33.90
C ILE A 172 -18.50 16.80 -35.03
N ASP A 173 -18.17 16.41 -36.26
CA ASP A 173 -18.88 16.85 -37.48
C ASP A 173 -20.16 16.05 -37.81
N SER A 174 -20.33 14.87 -37.19
CA SER A 174 -21.44 13.96 -37.48
C SER A 174 -21.90 13.19 -36.25
N GLU A 175 -23.02 12.47 -36.37
CA GLU A 175 -23.56 11.59 -35.31
C GLU A 175 -22.87 10.21 -35.27
N SER A 176 -21.82 9.97 -36.07
CA SER A 176 -21.11 8.69 -36.10
C SER A 176 -20.17 8.55 -34.90
N ASP A 177 -20.05 7.36 -34.31
CA ASP A 177 -19.07 7.13 -33.22
C ASP A 177 -17.63 6.87 -33.71
N GLU A 178 -17.42 6.84 -35.02
CA GLU A 178 -16.14 6.51 -35.67
C GLU A 178 -15.24 7.75 -35.70
N LEU A 179 -14.14 7.73 -34.92
CA LEU A 179 -13.22 8.86 -34.77
C LEU A 179 -12.56 9.33 -36.08
N SER A 180 -12.48 8.49 -37.11
CA SER A 180 -11.95 8.86 -38.42
C SER A 180 -12.84 9.82 -39.20
N LYS A 181 -14.09 10.03 -38.77
CA LYS A 181 -15.06 10.95 -39.38
C LYS A 181 -15.11 12.31 -38.67
N HIS A 182 -14.14 12.58 -37.80
CA HIS A 182 -14.09 13.76 -36.94
C HIS A 182 -12.72 14.40 -37.01
N ASP A 183 -12.69 15.74 -36.91
CA ASP A 183 -11.43 16.46 -36.98
C ASP A 183 -10.67 16.40 -35.66
N PHE A 184 -9.40 15.98 -35.73
CA PHE A 184 -8.55 15.90 -34.54
C PHE A 184 -8.04 17.28 -34.13
N LEU A 185 -8.25 17.64 -32.87
CA LEU A 185 -7.92 18.94 -32.27
C LEU A 185 -6.67 18.91 -31.38
N GLY A 186 -6.09 17.74 -31.14
CA GLY A 186 -4.82 17.58 -30.43
C GLY A 186 -4.86 16.54 -29.31
N ARG A 187 -3.67 16.23 -28.77
CA ARG A 187 -3.48 15.21 -27.73
C ARG A 187 -2.59 15.71 -26.60
N CYS A 188 -2.83 15.22 -25.39
CA CYS A 188 -1.83 15.24 -24.32
C CYS A 188 -1.86 13.91 -23.54
N GLU A 189 -0.76 13.63 -22.83
CA GLU A 189 -0.55 12.41 -22.04
C GLU A 189 0.09 12.77 -20.69
N CYS A 190 -0.26 12.05 -19.63
CA CYS A 190 0.32 12.21 -18.29
C CYS A 190 0.04 10.97 -17.42
N GLU A 191 0.71 10.86 -16.27
CA GLU A 191 0.36 9.86 -15.26
C GLU A 191 -0.81 10.35 -14.40
N LEU A 192 -1.73 9.46 -14.01
CA LEU A 192 -2.80 9.80 -13.06
C LEU A 192 -2.24 10.40 -11.75
N ALA A 193 -1.05 9.94 -11.33
CA ALA A 193 -0.32 10.46 -10.19
C ALA A 193 -0.04 11.98 -10.30
N ASP A 194 0.26 12.50 -11.49
CA ASP A 194 0.49 13.94 -11.73
C ASP A 194 -0.78 14.78 -11.53
N ILE A 195 -1.94 14.20 -11.83
CA ILE A 195 -3.23 14.88 -11.68
C ILE A 195 -3.62 14.94 -10.21
N VAL A 196 -3.54 13.82 -9.49
CA VAL A 196 -3.98 13.75 -8.07
C VAL A 196 -3.05 14.48 -7.10
N SER A 197 -1.78 14.64 -7.48
CA SER A 197 -0.76 15.37 -6.70
C SER A 197 -0.61 16.83 -7.14
N ALA A 198 -1.40 17.30 -8.11
CA ALA A 198 -1.30 18.66 -8.63
C ALA A 198 -1.52 19.68 -7.49
N PRO A 199 -0.59 20.64 -7.27
CA PRO A 199 -0.65 21.56 -6.14
C PRO A 199 -1.93 22.38 -6.03
N ASP A 200 -2.52 22.74 -7.18
CA ASP A 200 -3.73 23.56 -7.26
C ASP A 200 -5.00 22.70 -7.44
N GLY A 201 -4.87 21.38 -7.31
CA GLY A 201 -5.94 20.41 -7.54
C GLY A 201 -6.32 20.21 -9.02
N ALA A 202 -5.54 20.81 -9.93
CA ALA A 202 -5.74 20.73 -11.37
C ALA A 202 -4.39 20.69 -12.11
N LEU A 203 -4.29 19.83 -13.12
CA LEU A 203 -3.15 19.75 -14.03
C LEU A 203 -3.55 20.34 -15.39
N SER A 204 -2.77 21.31 -15.89
CA SER A 204 -2.99 21.91 -17.21
C SER A 204 -1.86 21.52 -18.16
N LEU A 205 -2.21 20.94 -19.32
CA LEU A 205 -1.26 20.44 -20.32
C LEU A 205 -1.57 21.03 -21.70
N PRO A 206 -0.55 21.49 -22.45
CA PRO A 206 -0.73 21.92 -23.83
C PRO A 206 -1.05 20.73 -24.73
N LEU A 207 -1.91 20.94 -25.71
CA LEU A 207 -2.20 19.95 -26.74
C LEU A 207 -1.09 19.92 -27.78
N LYS A 208 -0.69 18.70 -28.13
CA LYS A 208 0.34 18.38 -29.10
C LYS A 208 -0.27 17.73 -30.35
N ASP A 209 0.59 17.33 -31.27
CA ASP A 209 0.26 16.61 -32.50
C ASP A 209 -0.56 17.42 -33.52
N LEU A 210 -0.52 18.76 -33.40
CA LEU A 210 -0.96 19.71 -34.40
C LEU A 210 0.18 20.67 -34.80
N PRO A 211 0.26 21.11 -36.07
CA PRO A 211 1.33 21.99 -36.56
C PRO A 211 1.46 23.31 -35.78
N ASN A 212 0.34 23.87 -35.31
CA ASN A 212 0.29 25.15 -34.61
C ASN A 212 0.15 25.00 -33.08
N GLN A 213 0.22 23.76 -32.54
CA GLN A 213 0.11 23.43 -31.10
C GLN A 213 -0.84 24.37 -30.33
N SER A 214 -2.12 24.36 -30.70
CA SER A 214 -3.14 25.19 -30.08
C SER A 214 -3.94 24.36 -29.08
N GLY A 215 -4.25 24.97 -27.94
CA GLY A 215 -5.15 24.41 -26.95
C GLY A 215 -4.47 23.98 -25.67
N LEU A 216 -5.16 24.20 -24.55
CA LEU A 216 -4.73 23.81 -23.22
C LEU A 216 -5.84 22.96 -22.59
N LEU A 217 -5.55 21.72 -22.25
CA LEU A 217 -6.46 20.87 -21.48
C LEU A 217 -6.17 21.05 -19.98
N THR A 218 -7.20 21.22 -19.17
CA THR A 218 -7.13 21.25 -17.71
C THR A 218 -7.93 20.09 -17.13
N ILE A 219 -7.27 19.30 -16.29
CA ILE A 219 -7.76 18.04 -15.73
C ILE A 219 -7.74 18.16 -14.21
N CYS A 220 -8.88 17.91 -13.57
CA CYS A 220 -8.97 17.81 -12.11
C CYS A 220 -9.35 16.38 -11.74
N ALA A 221 -8.79 15.86 -10.65
CA ALA A 221 -9.22 14.59 -10.07
C ALA A 221 -9.91 14.84 -8.73
N GLU A 222 -11.12 14.31 -8.58
CA GLU A 222 -11.86 14.29 -7.31
C GLU A 222 -11.97 12.86 -6.82
N GLU A 223 -11.59 12.61 -5.58
CA GLU A 223 -11.81 11.30 -4.99
C GLU A 223 -13.29 11.06 -4.75
N VAL A 224 -13.79 9.89 -5.16
CA VAL A 224 -15.16 9.48 -4.92
C VAL A 224 -15.32 9.10 -3.45
N ASP A 225 -15.93 10.01 -2.70
CA ASP A 225 -16.43 9.75 -1.35
C ASP A 225 -17.90 9.35 -1.44
N ASP A 226 -18.22 8.10 -1.09
CA ASP A 226 -19.61 7.61 -1.00
C ASP A 226 -20.33 8.14 0.25
N GLY A 227 -19.70 9.05 0.99
CA GLY A 227 -20.21 9.63 2.22
C GLY A 227 -20.10 8.68 3.42
N GLN A 228 -19.34 7.59 3.29
CA GLN A 228 -19.25 6.51 4.28
C GLN A 228 -17.90 6.45 5.01
N ARG A 229 -17.03 7.43 4.82
CA ARG A 229 -15.72 7.54 5.48
C ARG A 229 -15.84 8.13 6.87
N GLU A 230 -16.64 7.48 7.70
CA GLU A 230 -16.81 7.85 9.09
C GLU A 230 -16.67 6.62 9.97
N SER A 231 -16.03 6.80 11.11
CA SER A 231 -16.08 5.87 12.23
C SER A 231 -16.72 6.50 13.45
N VAL A 232 -17.34 5.66 14.25
CA VAL A 232 -17.88 6.03 15.55
C VAL A 232 -16.85 5.70 16.61
N HIS A 233 -16.38 6.72 17.31
CA HIS A 233 -15.52 6.58 18.48
C HIS A 233 -16.35 6.38 19.73
N PHE A 234 -16.03 5.34 20.50
CA PHE A 234 -16.72 4.96 21.72
C PHE A 234 -15.79 5.02 22.92
N VAL A 235 -16.24 5.72 23.97
CA VAL A 235 -15.71 5.59 25.33
C VAL A 235 -16.85 5.12 26.21
N CYS A 236 -16.76 3.91 26.74
CA CYS A 236 -17.82 3.34 27.56
C CYS A 236 -17.31 2.40 28.67
N HIS A 237 -18.14 2.22 29.69
CA HIS A 237 -17.88 1.27 30.79
C HIS A 237 -19.16 0.58 31.23
N GLY A 238 -19.00 -0.59 31.85
CA GLY A 238 -20.10 -1.34 32.44
C GLY A 238 -20.41 -0.85 33.85
N ILE A 239 -21.67 -0.87 34.23
CA ILE A 239 -22.13 -0.57 35.60
C ILE A 239 -23.03 -1.71 36.06
N GLY A 240 -22.74 -2.27 37.24
CA GLY A 240 -23.61 -3.23 37.91
C GLY A 240 -23.86 -4.52 37.15
N LEU A 241 -22.88 -5.00 36.37
CA LEU A 241 -23.02 -6.21 35.55
C LEU A 241 -23.27 -7.46 36.43
N LYS A 242 -24.42 -8.12 36.22
CA LYS A 242 -24.81 -9.34 36.94
C LYS A 242 -24.07 -10.54 36.39
N GLN A 243 -22.96 -10.88 37.03
CA GLN A 243 -22.13 -12.03 36.68
C GLN A 243 -22.54 -13.29 37.46
N SER A 244 -22.25 -14.48 36.89
CA SER A 244 -22.56 -15.77 37.52
C SER A 244 -21.87 -15.89 38.88
N GLN A 245 -22.66 -16.09 39.93
CA GLN A 245 -22.15 -16.52 41.22
C GLN A 245 -21.84 -18.02 41.10
N SER A 246 -20.56 -18.39 41.00
CA SER A 246 -20.14 -19.77 41.23
C SER A 246 -19.65 -19.84 42.66
N LEU A 247 -20.31 -20.65 43.49
CA LEU A 247 -19.95 -20.87 44.90
C LEU A 247 -18.53 -21.44 45.05
N LEU A 248 -18.02 -22.14 44.02
CA LEU A 248 -16.65 -22.66 43.97
C LEU A 248 -15.57 -21.58 43.71
N ASN A 249 -15.92 -20.45 43.09
CA ASN A 249 -14.96 -19.37 42.85
C ASN A 249 -14.74 -18.47 44.07
N SER A 250 -15.59 -18.58 45.09
CA SER A 250 -15.44 -17.79 46.33
C SER A 250 -14.28 -18.28 47.21
N PHE A 251 -13.80 -19.52 46.98
CA PHE A 251 -12.68 -20.12 47.73
C PHE A 251 -11.30 -19.84 47.10
N CYS A 252 -11.27 -19.33 45.87
CA CYS A 252 -10.04 -18.92 45.18
C CYS A 252 -9.95 -17.39 45.17
N MET A 253 -9.37 -16.80 46.21
CA MET A 253 -9.00 -15.39 46.22
C MET A 253 -8.13 -15.07 44.99
N GLY A 254 -8.66 -14.37 44.00
CA GLY A 254 -7.81 -13.62 43.04
C GLY A 254 -8.16 -13.65 41.54
N LYS A 255 -9.01 -14.56 41.01
CA LYS A 255 -9.36 -14.50 39.59
C LYS A 255 -10.42 -13.43 39.32
N ARG A 256 -9.97 -12.18 39.13
CA ARG A 256 -10.82 -11.06 38.68
C ARG A 256 -11.48 -11.45 37.36
N LYS A 257 -12.81 -11.52 37.34
CA LYS A 257 -13.58 -11.79 36.12
C LYS A 257 -13.31 -10.70 35.09
N ARG A 258 -13.19 -11.13 33.84
CA ARG A 258 -12.97 -10.24 32.69
C ARG A 258 -14.18 -10.24 31.81
N THR A 259 -14.48 -9.09 31.22
CA THR A 259 -15.60 -8.91 30.30
C THR A 259 -15.16 -8.18 29.05
N PHE A 260 -15.83 -8.45 27.94
CA PHE A 260 -15.62 -7.77 26.67
C PHE A 260 -16.98 -7.52 26.00
N LEU A 261 -17.01 -6.58 25.07
CA LEU A 261 -18.16 -6.31 24.22
C LEU A 261 -17.92 -6.89 22.83
N GLU A 262 -18.98 -7.41 22.22
CA GLU A 262 -19.04 -7.74 20.79
C GLU A 262 -20.15 -6.90 20.15
N LEU A 263 -19.82 -6.18 19.08
CA LEU A 263 -20.75 -5.36 18.32
C LEU A 263 -21.13 -6.11 17.05
N TYR A 264 -22.43 -6.13 16.75
CA TYR A 264 -23.00 -6.85 15.62
C TYR A 264 -23.82 -5.93 14.73
N ARG A 265 -23.49 -5.92 13.44
CA ARG A 265 -24.36 -5.38 12.39
C ARG A 265 -25.52 -6.32 12.16
N LEU A 266 -26.73 -5.76 12.06
CA LEU A 266 -27.93 -6.48 11.64
C LEU A 266 -28.02 -6.46 10.11
N MET A 267 -28.09 -7.63 9.47
CA MET A 267 -28.22 -7.80 8.02
C MET A 267 -29.71 -7.82 7.61
N ASP A 268 -30.02 -7.55 6.33
CA ASP A 268 -31.41 -7.48 5.84
C ASP A 268 -32.16 -8.81 5.97
N ASN A 269 -31.42 -9.93 5.86
CA ASN A 269 -31.94 -11.28 6.08
C ASN A 269 -32.11 -11.65 7.57
N GLY A 270 -31.92 -10.70 8.48
CA GLY A 270 -32.01 -10.90 9.93
C GLY A 270 -30.78 -11.56 10.58
N SER A 271 -29.79 -11.97 9.78
CA SER A 271 -28.53 -12.51 10.32
C SER A 271 -27.67 -11.40 10.95
N ARG A 272 -26.71 -11.79 11.79
CA ARG A 272 -25.81 -10.87 12.51
C ARG A 272 -24.37 -11.06 12.04
N LEU A 273 -23.68 -9.97 11.79
CA LEU A 273 -22.25 -9.94 11.46
C LEU A 273 -21.48 -9.27 12.60
N MET A 274 -20.53 -9.97 13.24
CA MET A 274 -19.66 -9.36 14.25
C MET A 274 -18.68 -8.41 13.56
N VAL A 275 -18.68 -7.14 13.99
CA VAL A 275 -17.90 -6.08 13.35
C VAL A 275 -16.82 -5.51 14.26
N HIS A 276 -16.94 -5.73 15.57
CA HIS A 276 -15.94 -5.30 16.54
C HIS A 276 -16.01 -6.14 17.82
N ARG A 277 -14.85 -6.36 18.44
CA ARG A 277 -14.70 -6.95 19.78
C ARG A 277 -13.69 -6.14 20.59
N THR A 278 -14.06 -5.72 21.79
CA THR A 278 -13.16 -4.99 22.69
C THR A 278 -12.13 -5.91 23.34
N GLU A 279 -11.14 -5.33 24.02
CA GLU A 279 -10.25 -6.10 24.87
C GLU A 279 -10.97 -6.70 26.10
N ASN A 280 -10.31 -7.66 26.74
CA ASN A 280 -10.81 -8.33 27.95
C ASN A 280 -10.58 -7.45 29.19
N ALA A 281 -11.47 -6.48 29.40
CA ALA A 281 -11.40 -5.55 30.52
C ALA A 281 -11.51 -6.26 31.88
N ARG A 282 -10.77 -5.73 32.87
CA ARG A 282 -10.86 -6.15 34.27
C ARG A 282 -11.88 -5.26 35.00
N GLY A 283 -12.54 -5.83 35.99
CA GLY A 283 -13.54 -5.12 36.79
C GLY A 283 -14.79 -5.97 36.86
N ALA A 284 -15.02 -6.60 38.02
CA ALA A 284 -16.06 -7.62 38.14
C ALA A 284 -17.43 -7.06 37.74
N HIS A 285 -17.94 -6.07 38.45
CA HIS A 285 -19.25 -5.51 38.16
C HIS A 285 -19.21 -4.23 37.32
N ASN A 286 -18.06 -3.55 37.29
CA ASN A 286 -17.89 -2.28 36.61
C ASN A 286 -16.60 -2.30 35.76
N PRO A 287 -16.60 -3.01 34.62
CA PRO A 287 -15.45 -3.04 33.73
C PRO A 287 -15.30 -1.72 32.96
N GLU A 288 -14.07 -1.25 32.82
CA GLU A 288 -13.71 -0.15 31.94
C GLU A 288 -13.04 -0.71 30.69
N TRP A 289 -13.68 -0.57 29.54
CA TRP A 289 -13.11 -0.95 28.25
C TRP A 289 -12.28 0.21 27.69
N LYS A 290 -11.18 -0.11 27.02
CA LYS A 290 -10.38 0.88 26.29
C LYS A 290 -11.26 1.56 25.23
N PRO A 291 -11.04 2.85 24.93
CA PRO A 291 -11.67 3.49 23.79
C PRO A 291 -11.46 2.69 22.50
N PHE A 292 -12.49 2.64 21.68
CA PHE A 292 -12.46 1.90 20.42
C PHE A 292 -13.27 2.61 19.33
N GLU A 293 -12.99 2.27 18.08
CA GLU A 293 -13.64 2.85 16.91
C GLU A 293 -14.21 1.76 16.01
N VAL A 294 -15.36 2.05 15.39
CA VAL A 294 -15.99 1.16 14.39
C VAL A 294 -16.48 1.99 13.22
N SER A 295 -16.10 1.61 11.99
CA SER A 295 -16.61 2.21 10.76
C SER A 295 -18.14 2.19 10.73
N VAL A 296 -18.78 3.31 10.37
CA VAL A 296 -20.23 3.43 10.21
C VAL A 296 -20.75 2.44 9.15
N ARG A 297 -19.98 2.24 8.07
CA ARG A 297 -20.28 1.24 7.04
C ARG A 297 -20.29 -0.19 7.60
N HIS A 298 -19.30 -0.54 8.40
CA HIS A 298 -19.26 -1.86 9.04
C HIS A 298 -20.36 -2.01 10.08
N LEU A 299 -20.57 -1.00 10.93
CA LEU A 299 -21.51 -1.06 12.05
C LEU A 299 -22.98 -1.10 11.62
N CYS A 300 -23.36 -0.25 10.66
CA CYS A 300 -24.76 -0.03 10.32
C CYS A 300 -25.00 0.20 8.81
N ALA A 301 -24.13 -0.34 7.95
CA ALA A 301 -24.26 -0.22 6.48
C ALA A 301 -24.20 1.23 5.94
N GLY A 302 -23.78 2.19 6.76
CA GLY A 302 -23.85 3.61 6.43
C GLY A 302 -25.12 4.32 6.85
N GLU A 303 -26.14 3.57 7.26
CA GLU A 303 -27.43 4.10 7.71
C GLU A 303 -27.36 4.33 9.23
N LYS A 304 -27.09 5.56 9.66
CA LYS A 304 -26.86 5.89 11.09
C LYS A 304 -28.05 5.63 12.01
N ASP A 305 -29.26 5.54 11.46
CA ASP A 305 -30.48 5.18 12.20
C ASP A 305 -30.72 3.66 12.28
N ARG A 306 -30.03 2.87 11.45
CA ARG A 306 -30.13 1.41 11.47
C ARG A 306 -29.57 0.87 12.77
N GLN A 307 -30.34 -0.05 13.38
CA GLN A 307 -29.95 -0.63 14.66
C GLN A 307 -28.77 -1.60 14.52
N PHE A 308 -27.92 -1.62 15.53
CA PHE A 308 -26.89 -2.61 15.77
C PHE A 308 -27.02 -3.16 17.19
N VAL A 309 -26.46 -4.34 17.42
CA VAL A 309 -26.53 -5.02 18.71
C VAL A 309 -25.17 -4.97 19.40
N VAL A 310 -25.17 -4.68 20.70
CA VAL A 310 -23.99 -4.80 21.55
C VAL A 310 -24.24 -5.92 22.54
N GLU A 311 -23.37 -6.92 22.55
CA GLU A 311 -23.43 -8.06 23.46
C GLU A 311 -22.26 -7.98 24.45
N CYS A 312 -22.56 -8.10 25.74
CA CYS A 312 -21.54 -8.13 26.79
C CYS A 312 -21.30 -9.57 27.23
N TYR A 313 -20.04 -10.01 27.18
CA TYR A 313 -19.64 -11.36 27.53
C TYR A 313 -18.74 -11.39 28.76
N GLU A 314 -18.89 -12.43 29.58
CA GLU A 314 -17.92 -12.84 30.59
C GLU A 314 -16.96 -13.88 30.00
N LEU A 315 -15.66 -13.58 30.08
CA LEU A 315 -14.59 -14.44 29.60
C LEU A 315 -14.54 -15.75 30.41
N ARG A 316 -14.53 -16.87 29.70
CA ARG A 316 -14.32 -18.22 30.26
C ARG A 316 -13.14 -18.90 29.58
N GLU A 317 -11.94 -18.69 30.15
CA GLU A 317 -10.67 -19.16 29.57
C GLU A 317 -10.63 -20.69 29.42
N ALA A 318 -11.12 -21.44 30.41
CA ALA A 318 -10.99 -22.90 30.45
C ALA A 318 -11.83 -23.65 29.41
N SER A 319 -12.95 -23.08 28.93
CA SER A 319 -13.87 -23.78 28.04
C SER A 319 -13.90 -23.22 26.61
N GLY A 320 -13.28 -22.06 26.35
CA GLY A 320 -13.41 -21.31 25.09
C GLY A 320 -14.82 -20.72 24.86
N LYS A 321 -15.87 -21.36 25.37
CA LYS A 321 -17.26 -20.88 25.32
C LYS A 321 -17.53 -19.78 26.36
N HIS A 322 -17.39 -18.54 25.93
CA HIS A 322 -17.68 -17.34 26.74
C HIS A 322 -19.18 -17.27 27.10
N ARG A 323 -19.50 -16.61 28.22
CA ARG A 323 -20.89 -16.53 28.69
C ARG A 323 -21.47 -15.15 28.40
N LEU A 324 -22.54 -15.09 27.62
CA LEU A 324 -23.32 -13.87 27.45
C LEU A 324 -23.87 -13.39 28.81
N VAL A 325 -23.57 -12.15 29.16
CA VAL A 325 -24.12 -11.45 30.33
C VAL A 325 -25.48 -10.88 29.97
N GLY A 326 -25.53 -10.10 28.88
CA GLY A 326 -26.73 -9.49 28.33
C GLY A 326 -26.41 -8.75 27.04
N PHE A 327 -27.44 -8.18 26.42
CA PHE A 327 -27.32 -7.45 25.16
C PHE A 327 -28.14 -6.14 25.21
N LEU A 328 -27.82 -5.21 24.31
CA LEU A 328 -28.62 -4.03 24.04
C LEU A 328 -28.69 -3.80 22.53
N SER A 329 -29.74 -3.13 22.06
CA SER A 329 -29.88 -2.67 20.67
C SER A 329 -29.93 -1.15 20.67
N THR A 330 -29.21 -0.51 19.76
CA THR A 330 -29.20 0.96 19.60
C THR A 330 -28.82 1.34 18.18
N SER A 331 -28.83 2.62 17.84
CA SER A 331 -28.34 3.14 16.55
C SER A 331 -27.29 4.22 16.77
N VAL A 332 -26.53 4.55 15.72
CA VAL A 332 -25.48 5.58 15.80
C VAL A 332 -26.10 6.93 16.15
N ASN A 333 -27.18 7.33 15.48
CA ASN A 333 -27.87 8.58 15.77
C ASN A 333 -28.51 8.60 17.16
N ALA A 334 -29.04 7.47 17.65
CA ALA A 334 -29.58 7.39 19.01
C ALA A 334 -28.48 7.65 20.06
N LEU A 335 -27.27 7.15 19.83
CA LEU A 335 -26.12 7.41 20.72
C LEU A 335 -25.59 8.84 20.61
N LEU A 336 -25.51 9.40 19.41
CA LEU A 336 -24.99 10.76 19.17
C LEU A 336 -25.93 11.86 19.69
N ASN A 337 -27.24 11.67 19.53
CA ASN A 337 -28.25 12.65 19.94
C ASN A 337 -28.62 12.55 21.42
N ALA A 338 -28.11 11.55 22.13
CA ALA A 338 -28.37 11.39 23.54
C ALA A 338 -27.60 12.42 24.40
N PRO A 339 -28.11 12.74 25.61
CA PRO A 339 -27.34 13.51 26.58
C PRO A 339 -25.98 12.86 26.86
N LYS A 340 -24.94 13.68 27.11
CA LYS A 340 -23.63 13.17 27.53
C LYS A 340 -23.79 12.22 28.72
N GLY A 341 -23.15 11.05 28.64
CA GLY A 341 -23.28 10.02 29.66
C GLY A 341 -24.54 9.15 29.54
N LEU A 342 -24.98 8.85 28.31
CA LEU A 342 -26.11 7.96 28.07
C LEU A 342 -25.87 6.59 28.72
N ARG A 343 -26.90 6.10 29.41
CA ARG A 343 -26.90 4.79 30.06
C ARG A 343 -27.95 3.90 29.39
N LEU A 344 -27.49 2.79 28.83
CA LEU A 344 -28.36 1.79 28.23
C LEU A 344 -28.32 0.50 29.03
N GLU A 345 -29.50 -0.03 29.36
CA GLU A 345 -29.60 -1.29 30.09
C GLU A 345 -29.22 -2.48 29.21
N LEU A 346 -28.42 -3.38 29.76
CA LEU A 346 -28.20 -4.70 29.19
C LEU A 346 -29.36 -5.60 29.61
N LEU A 347 -29.97 -6.24 28.63
CA LEU A 347 -31.10 -7.14 28.77
C LEU A 347 -30.62 -8.58 28.78
N LYS A 348 -31.21 -9.41 29.64
CA LYS A 348 -30.91 -10.84 29.66
C LYS A 348 -31.41 -11.51 28.39
N ALA A 349 -30.57 -12.31 27.73
CA ALA A 349 -31.02 -13.17 26.64
C ALA A 349 -31.99 -14.23 27.17
N ASP A 350 -33.22 -14.23 26.67
CA ASP A 350 -34.20 -15.26 27.00
C ASP A 350 -33.99 -16.51 26.13
N LYS A 351 -34.11 -17.69 26.73
CA LYS A 351 -33.93 -18.98 26.02
C LYS A 351 -35.13 -19.35 25.14
N LYS A 352 -36.26 -18.63 25.27
CA LYS A 352 -37.52 -18.91 24.57
C LYS A 352 -38.08 -17.74 23.75
N GLY A 353 -37.35 -16.63 23.66
CA GLY A 353 -37.69 -15.51 22.77
C GLY A 353 -38.95 -14.71 23.14
N HIS A 354 -39.54 -14.90 24.32
CA HIS A 354 -40.81 -14.26 24.67
C HIS A 354 -40.85 -13.89 26.16
N SER A 355 -40.35 -12.69 26.48
CA SER A 355 -40.80 -11.97 27.67
C SER A 355 -41.04 -10.51 27.30
N ASP A 356 -42.26 -10.01 27.54
CA ASP A 356 -42.62 -8.59 27.30
C ASP A 356 -41.80 -7.61 28.16
N HIS A 357 -41.14 -8.12 29.22
CA HIS A 357 -40.29 -7.34 30.13
C HIS A 357 -38.94 -8.04 30.36
N PRO A 358 -37.97 -7.86 29.45
CA PRO A 358 -36.65 -8.45 29.61
C PRO A 358 -35.94 -7.89 30.86
N LYS A 359 -35.39 -8.77 31.69
CA LYS A 359 -34.75 -8.39 32.96
C LYS A 359 -33.40 -7.70 32.71
N ALA A 360 -33.23 -6.50 33.27
CA ALA A 360 -31.95 -5.79 33.28
C ALA A 360 -30.87 -6.53 34.09
N VAL A 361 -29.71 -6.72 33.46
CA VAL A 361 -28.54 -7.46 33.97
C VAL A 361 -27.29 -6.59 34.10
N GLY A 362 -27.45 -5.28 33.99
CA GLY A 362 -26.40 -4.27 34.10
C GLY A 362 -26.66 -3.12 33.13
N THR A 363 -25.72 -2.19 33.04
CA THR A 363 -25.83 -1.01 32.18
C THR A 363 -24.50 -0.80 31.46
N VAL A 364 -24.55 -0.39 30.20
CA VAL A 364 -23.41 0.22 29.50
C VAL A 364 -23.58 1.73 29.55
N HIS A 365 -22.61 2.42 30.12
CA HIS A 365 -22.56 3.86 30.20
C HIS A 365 -21.61 4.39 29.13
N PHE A 366 -22.17 5.05 28.11
CA PHE A 366 -21.44 5.69 27.02
C PHE A 366 -21.04 7.10 27.47
N LEU A 367 -19.77 7.25 27.84
CA LEU A 367 -19.19 8.52 28.30
C LEU A 367 -19.00 9.49 27.14
N GLU A 368 -18.52 8.97 26.01
CA GLU A 368 -18.29 9.73 24.79
C GLU A 368 -18.66 8.86 23.58
N VAL A 369 -19.47 9.43 22.69
CA VAL A 369 -19.74 8.89 21.36
C VAL A 369 -19.60 10.05 20.39
N ARG A 370 -18.70 9.93 19.42
CA ARG A 370 -18.52 10.97 18.39
C ARG A 370 -18.26 10.33 17.04
N LEU A 371 -18.71 11.01 15.99
CA LEU A 371 -18.30 10.69 14.62
C LEU A 371 -16.93 11.30 14.37
N GLN A 372 -16.07 10.51 13.75
CA GLN A 372 -14.79 10.96 13.20
C GLN A 372 -14.79 10.67 11.71
N ARG A 373 -14.44 11.68 10.93
CA ARG A 373 -14.14 11.49 9.52
C ARG A 373 -12.83 10.71 9.38
N GLU A 374 -12.85 9.69 8.55
CA GLU A 374 -11.67 8.96 8.13
C GLU A 374 -11.10 9.64 6.89
N HIS A 375 -9.86 10.10 7.00
CA HIS A 375 -9.16 10.73 5.88
C HIS A 375 -8.41 9.67 5.09
N SER A 376 -8.53 9.73 3.76
CA SER A 376 -7.80 8.83 2.86
C SER A 376 -6.36 9.32 2.63
N PHE A 377 -5.55 8.49 1.99
CA PHE A 377 -4.24 8.90 1.53
C PHE A 377 -4.31 10.06 0.51
N LEU A 378 -5.27 10.00 -0.43
CA LEU A 378 -5.48 11.07 -1.41
C LEU A 378 -5.94 12.38 -0.78
N ASP A 379 -6.70 12.34 0.32
CA ASP A 379 -7.06 13.55 1.08
C ASP A 379 -5.81 14.32 1.53
N PHE A 380 -4.73 13.63 1.92
CA PHE A 380 -3.47 14.27 2.33
C PHE A 380 -2.63 14.70 1.12
N VAL A 381 -2.42 13.80 0.15
CA VAL A 381 -1.58 14.07 -1.04
C VAL A 381 -2.14 15.22 -1.86
N SER A 382 -3.43 15.19 -2.19
CA SER A 382 -4.08 16.24 -3.00
C SER A 382 -4.17 17.60 -2.30
N ARG A 383 -3.77 17.66 -1.03
CA ARG A 383 -3.76 18.88 -0.21
C ARG A 383 -2.36 19.28 0.24
N GLY A 384 -1.34 18.78 -0.46
CA GLY A 384 0.03 19.28 -0.37
C GLY A 384 0.94 18.53 0.60
N MET A 385 0.50 17.40 1.17
CA MET A 385 1.44 16.52 1.87
C MET A 385 2.54 16.06 0.89
N GLN A 386 3.80 16.20 1.30
CA GLN A 386 4.95 15.74 0.53
C GLN A 386 5.46 14.41 1.05
N LEU A 387 5.64 13.46 0.14
CA LEU A 387 6.38 12.23 0.41
C LEU A 387 7.86 12.47 0.07
N GLU A 388 8.71 12.47 1.10
CA GLU A 388 10.16 12.55 0.95
C GLU A 388 10.75 11.15 0.90
N PHE A 389 11.56 10.88 -0.12
CA PHE A 389 12.15 9.56 -0.32
C PHE A 389 13.66 9.62 -0.08
N ALA A 390 14.14 8.65 0.68
CA ALA A 390 15.55 8.38 0.84
C ALA A 390 15.86 6.93 0.47
N VAL A 391 16.97 6.71 -0.20
CA VAL A 391 17.48 5.38 -0.56
C VAL A 391 18.74 5.12 0.23
N SER A 392 18.85 3.93 0.81
CA SER A 392 20.03 3.43 1.50
C SER A 392 20.44 2.10 0.89
N VAL A 393 21.61 2.08 0.25
CA VAL A 393 22.12 0.92 -0.48
C VAL A 393 23.19 0.19 0.33
N ASP A 394 22.99 -1.10 0.51
CA ASP A 394 24.00 -2.00 1.05
C ASP A 394 25.19 -2.07 0.10
N LEU A 395 26.38 -1.74 0.60
CA LEU A 395 27.66 -1.85 -0.10
C LEU A 395 28.60 -2.76 0.70
N THR A 396 28.07 -3.83 1.30
CA THR A 396 28.86 -4.86 1.99
C THR A 396 29.46 -5.87 1.02
N ALA A 397 30.50 -6.55 1.48
CA ALA A 397 31.31 -7.49 0.70
C ALA A 397 30.57 -8.79 0.32
N SER A 398 29.43 -9.10 0.95
CA SER A 398 28.56 -10.23 0.57
C SER A 398 28.06 -10.12 -0.86
N ASN A 399 27.92 -8.90 -1.38
CA ASN A 399 27.50 -8.61 -2.76
C ASN A 399 28.50 -9.06 -3.83
N GLY A 400 29.69 -9.52 -3.43
CA GLY A 400 30.75 -9.93 -4.33
C GLY A 400 31.51 -8.75 -4.92
N GLU A 401 32.64 -9.06 -5.54
CA GLU A 401 33.55 -8.04 -6.11
C GLU A 401 32.93 -7.39 -7.36
N VAL A 402 32.79 -6.06 -7.34
CA VAL A 402 32.03 -5.26 -8.33
C VAL A 402 32.47 -5.47 -9.79
N THR A 403 33.74 -5.82 -10.01
CA THR A 403 34.31 -6.08 -11.34
C THR A 403 33.86 -7.42 -11.93
N ARG A 404 33.37 -8.35 -11.10
CA ARG A 404 32.94 -9.67 -11.54
C ARG A 404 31.48 -9.63 -12.00
N PRO A 405 31.14 -10.23 -13.15
CA PRO A 405 29.75 -10.34 -13.61
C PRO A 405 28.80 -11.06 -12.65
N SER A 406 29.32 -11.84 -11.71
CA SER A 406 28.53 -12.51 -10.67
C SER A 406 28.20 -11.63 -9.46
N SER A 407 28.77 -10.42 -9.36
CA SER A 407 28.43 -9.49 -8.29
C SER A 407 27.04 -8.91 -8.47
N LEU A 408 26.34 -8.70 -7.36
CA LEU A 408 25.03 -8.04 -7.34
C LEU A 408 25.15 -6.54 -7.68
N HIS A 409 26.34 -5.95 -7.52
CA HIS A 409 26.66 -4.57 -7.91
C HIS A 409 27.33 -4.44 -9.28
N HIS A 410 27.40 -5.52 -10.07
CA HIS A 410 27.99 -5.42 -11.39
C HIS A 410 27.24 -4.37 -12.23
N ILE A 411 27.98 -3.39 -12.77
CA ILE A 411 27.42 -2.34 -13.64
C ILE A 411 27.61 -2.77 -15.09
N ASP A 412 26.51 -2.97 -15.80
CA ASP A 412 26.49 -3.30 -17.22
C ASP A 412 25.91 -2.11 -18.02
N ALA A 413 26.42 -1.89 -19.24
CA ALA A 413 26.03 -0.74 -20.06
C ALA A 413 24.62 -0.86 -20.66
N GLN A 414 24.11 -2.08 -20.81
CA GLN A 414 22.82 -2.36 -21.46
C GLN A 414 21.75 -2.81 -20.46
N ARG A 415 22.16 -3.27 -19.27
CA ARG A 415 21.28 -3.98 -18.34
C ARG A 415 21.45 -3.48 -16.92
N LEU A 416 20.33 -3.14 -16.30
CA LEU A 416 20.28 -2.84 -14.87
C LEU A 416 20.54 -4.10 -14.03
N ASN A 417 21.36 -3.98 -12.99
CA ASN A 417 21.42 -4.99 -11.94
C ASN A 417 20.20 -4.92 -11.02
N GLN A 418 20.09 -5.84 -10.06
CA GLN A 418 18.92 -5.94 -9.19
C GLN A 418 18.72 -4.69 -8.31
N TYR A 419 19.80 -4.05 -7.84
CA TYR A 419 19.72 -2.80 -7.10
C TYR A 419 19.16 -1.67 -7.97
N GLU A 420 19.68 -1.51 -9.19
CA GLU A 420 19.19 -0.50 -10.14
C GLU A 420 17.73 -0.74 -10.51
N CYS A 421 17.34 -1.99 -10.78
CA CYS A 421 15.95 -2.35 -11.04
C CYS A 421 15.04 -2.01 -9.86
N ALA A 422 15.44 -2.32 -8.62
CA ALA A 422 14.64 -2.03 -7.43
C ALA A 422 14.52 -0.52 -7.17
N ILE A 423 15.60 0.24 -7.32
CA ILE A 423 15.59 1.71 -7.24
C ILE A 423 14.62 2.28 -8.27
N SER A 424 14.75 1.88 -9.54
CA SER A 424 13.87 2.32 -10.62
C SER A 424 12.40 1.95 -10.37
N ALA A 425 12.12 0.70 -9.97
CA ALA A 425 10.76 0.22 -9.74
C ALA A 425 10.00 1.10 -8.74
N VAL A 426 10.65 1.45 -7.63
CA VAL A 426 10.03 2.24 -6.57
C VAL A 426 10.00 3.72 -6.93
N LEU A 427 11.16 4.29 -7.29
CA LEU A 427 11.27 5.74 -7.41
C LEU A 427 10.57 6.32 -8.64
N GLU A 428 10.43 5.56 -9.73
CA GLU A 428 9.68 6.00 -10.92
C GLU A 428 8.18 6.21 -10.63
N ILE A 429 7.63 5.55 -9.60
CA ILE A 429 6.25 5.79 -9.12
C ILE A 429 6.25 6.93 -8.11
N CYS A 430 7.16 6.86 -7.15
CA CYS A 430 7.22 7.77 -6.02
C CYS A 430 7.58 9.21 -6.40
N GLU A 431 8.32 9.43 -7.49
CA GLU A 431 8.73 10.79 -7.91
C GLU A 431 7.54 11.72 -8.21
N HIS A 432 6.39 11.17 -8.60
CA HIS A 432 5.17 11.94 -8.86
C HIS A 432 4.57 12.54 -7.58
N TYR A 433 4.85 11.95 -6.41
CA TYR A 433 4.39 12.44 -5.11
C TYR A 433 5.45 13.30 -4.38
N ASN A 434 6.59 13.54 -5.06
CA ASN A 434 7.68 14.36 -4.58
C ASN A 434 7.81 15.62 -5.46
N ARG A 435 7.24 16.73 -4.99
CA ARG A 435 7.16 17.98 -5.76
C ARG A 435 8.51 18.51 -6.24
N THR A 436 9.57 18.34 -5.46
CA THR A 436 10.91 18.83 -5.82
C THR A 436 11.70 17.81 -6.63
N LYS A 437 11.18 16.59 -6.79
CA LYS A 437 11.89 15.43 -7.37
C LYS A 437 13.26 15.22 -6.74
N GLN A 438 13.42 15.60 -5.47
CA GLN A 438 14.67 15.49 -4.73
C GLN A 438 14.67 14.23 -3.86
N PHE A 439 15.73 13.44 -3.99
CA PHE A 439 15.93 12.21 -3.23
C PHE A 439 17.19 12.32 -2.40
N GLU A 440 17.19 11.72 -1.21
CA GLU A 440 18.43 11.52 -0.47
C GLU A 440 19.01 10.13 -0.79
N ALA A 441 20.30 10.06 -1.11
CA ALA A 441 20.93 8.84 -1.56
C ALA A 441 22.11 8.49 -0.65
N TYR A 442 21.99 7.40 0.11
CA TYR A 442 22.97 6.90 1.07
C TYR A 442 23.42 5.48 0.74
N GLY A 443 24.62 5.14 1.19
CA GLY A 443 25.15 3.79 1.24
C GLY A 443 25.55 3.42 2.67
N PHE A 444 25.71 2.13 2.94
CA PHE A 444 26.21 1.63 4.23
C PHE A 444 27.04 0.36 4.06
N GLY A 445 27.90 0.07 5.05
CA GLY A 445 28.66 -1.19 5.10
C GLY A 445 29.92 -1.22 4.25
N ALA A 446 30.42 -0.06 3.83
CA ALA A 446 31.62 0.06 3.01
C ALA A 446 32.71 0.91 3.67
N LYS A 447 33.95 0.75 3.20
CA LYS A 447 35.05 1.66 3.50
C LYS A 447 35.06 2.80 2.49
N ILE A 448 34.98 4.04 2.99
CA ILE A 448 34.86 5.24 2.14
C ILE A 448 36.16 6.06 2.06
N PRO A 449 36.53 6.61 0.90
CA PRO A 449 37.65 7.55 0.78
C PRO A 449 37.47 8.79 1.69
N PRO A 450 38.56 9.52 2.00
CA PRO A 450 39.96 9.22 1.68
C PRO A 450 40.61 8.26 2.70
N ALA A 451 40.03 8.14 3.91
CA ALA A 451 40.61 7.35 4.98
C ALA A 451 40.34 5.84 4.84
N TYR A 452 39.38 5.45 4.00
CA TYR A 452 38.87 4.07 3.87
C TYR A 452 38.47 3.48 5.23
N ALA A 453 37.92 4.33 6.09
CA ALA A 453 37.27 3.91 7.32
C ALA A 453 35.89 3.33 7.00
N VAL A 454 35.50 2.32 7.78
CA VAL A 454 34.17 1.71 7.66
C VAL A 454 33.12 2.73 8.02
N SER A 455 32.13 2.90 7.14
CA SER A 455 30.96 3.72 7.40
C SER A 455 29.69 2.88 7.27
N HIS A 456 28.81 3.04 8.25
CA HIS A 456 27.48 2.44 8.26
C HIS A 456 26.38 3.41 7.79
N MET A 457 26.76 4.60 7.32
CA MET A 457 25.89 5.53 6.59
C MET A 457 26.75 6.62 5.96
N PHE A 458 26.68 6.79 4.64
CA PHE A 458 27.39 7.85 3.92
C PHE A 458 26.62 8.26 2.66
N PRO A 459 26.70 9.53 2.20
CA PRO A 459 26.09 9.92 0.93
C PRO A 459 26.72 9.15 -0.24
N LEU A 460 25.90 8.65 -1.18
CA LEU A 460 26.40 7.86 -2.32
C LEU A 460 27.34 8.67 -3.24
N ARG A 461 27.23 10.00 -3.27
CA ARG A 461 28.19 10.88 -3.96
C ARG A 461 29.54 11.04 -3.24
N LEU A 462 29.71 10.42 -2.08
CA LEU A 462 30.93 10.46 -1.26
C LEU A 462 31.34 11.88 -0.83
N ASN A 463 30.38 12.82 -0.88
CA ASN A 463 30.53 14.19 -0.44
C ASN A 463 29.42 14.52 0.56
N ASN A 464 29.80 14.89 1.78
CA ASN A 464 28.86 15.20 2.88
C ASN A 464 27.96 16.42 2.60
N PHE A 465 28.32 17.26 1.63
CA PHE A 465 27.50 18.40 1.20
C PHE A 465 26.50 18.05 0.09
N GLU A 466 26.66 16.91 -0.59
CA GLU A 466 25.83 16.50 -1.73
C GLU A 466 25.02 15.22 -1.43
N ARG A 467 24.19 15.27 -0.39
CA ARG A 467 23.28 14.16 -0.04
C ARG A 467 22.00 14.11 -0.88
N ILE A 468 21.61 15.24 -1.48
CA ILE A 468 20.40 15.38 -2.28
C ILE A 468 20.75 15.22 -3.76
N VAL A 469 19.97 14.41 -4.46
CA VAL A 469 20.04 14.19 -5.91
C VAL A 469 18.68 14.46 -6.55
N HIS A 470 18.66 14.71 -7.86
CA HIS A 470 17.43 15.05 -8.59
C HIS A 470 17.00 13.93 -9.53
N GLY A 471 15.75 13.49 -9.39
CA GLY A 471 15.15 12.43 -10.19
C GLY A 471 15.75 11.04 -9.95
N VAL A 472 15.13 10.02 -10.55
CA VAL A 472 15.62 8.63 -10.50
C VAL A 472 17.02 8.50 -11.09
N SER A 473 17.30 9.20 -12.20
CA SER A 473 18.64 9.23 -12.81
C SER A 473 19.71 9.70 -11.83
N GLY A 474 19.44 10.75 -11.04
CA GLY A 474 20.40 11.26 -10.07
C GLY A 474 20.74 10.26 -8.96
N VAL A 475 19.78 9.42 -8.56
CA VAL A 475 20.00 8.34 -7.59
C VAL A 475 20.85 7.23 -8.22
N LEU A 476 20.52 6.79 -9.43
CA LEU A 476 21.28 5.76 -10.15
C LEU A 476 22.73 6.19 -10.41
N ASP A 477 22.95 7.45 -10.80
CA ASP A 477 24.29 7.99 -11.03
C ASP A 477 25.10 8.05 -9.73
N ALA A 478 24.48 8.46 -8.62
CA ALA A 478 25.13 8.46 -7.31
C ALA A 478 25.45 7.02 -6.84
N TYR A 479 24.54 6.07 -7.03
CA TYR A 479 24.77 4.66 -6.75
C TYR A 479 25.97 4.11 -7.54
N ARG A 480 26.00 4.30 -8.86
CA ARG A 480 27.13 3.88 -9.72
C ARG A 480 28.44 4.50 -9.29
N CYS A 481 28.42 5.78 -8.89
CA CYS A 481 29.59 6.46 -8.34
C CYS A 481 30.10 5.77 -7.05
N ALA A 482 29.21 5.46 -6.10
CA ALA A 482 29.58 4.79 -4.86
C ALA A 482 30.14 3.38 -5.09
N VAL A 483 29.51 2.59 -5.97
CA VAL A 483 29.95 1.22 -6.31
C VAL A 483 31.40 1.20 -6.81
N VAL A 484 31.80 2.18 -7.62
CA VAL A 484 33.15 2.25 -8.19
C VAL A 484 34.17 2.79 -7.20
N ASN A 485 33.78 3.71 -6.32
CA ASN A 485 34.72 4.50 -5.51
C ASN A 485 34.81 4.06 -4.03
N THR A 486 34.05 3.06 -3.62
CA THR A 486 34.11 2.51 -2.26
C THR A 486 34.70 1.10 -2.25
N GLN A 487 35.21 0.67 -1.08
CA GLN A 487 35.61 -0.71 -0.88
C GLN A 487 34.52 -1.43 -0.08
N LEU A 488 33.86 -2.41 -0.72
CA LEU A 488 32.82 -3.21 -0.07
C LEU A 488 33.37 -3.88 1.20
N PHE A 489 32.62 -3.82 2.30
CA PHE A 489 33.09 -4.32 3.60
C PHE A 489 31.95 -4.89 4.46
N GLY A 490 31.82 -4.48 5.72
CA GLY A 490 30.78 -4.93 6.63
C GLY A 490 31.02 -4.42 8.05
N PRO A 491 30.17 -4.81 9.01
CA PRO A 491 28.96 -5.63 8.87
C PRO A 491 27.77 -4.89 8.23
N THR A 492 26.70 -5.65 7.93
CA THR A 492 25.38 -5.17 7.47
C THR A 492 24.57 -4.64 8.66
N ASN A 493 24.50 -3.32 8.84
CA ASN A 493 23.84 -2.68 9.98
C ASN A 493 22.82 -1.64 9.52
N PHE A 494 21.57 -1.74 9.97
CA PHE A 494 20.52 -0.78 9.60
C PHE A 494 20.29 0.30 10.66
N ALA A 495 20.57 0.01 11.92
CA ALA A 495 20.26 0.92 13.01
C ALA A 495 20.88 2.32 12.85
N PRO A 496 22.12 2.49 12.34
CA PRO A 496 22.68 3.82 12.11
C PRO A 496 21.85 4.66 11.12
N THR A 497 21.49 4.08 9.97
CA THR A 497 20.67 4.75 8.96
C THR A 497 19.29 5.10 9.51
N ILE A 498 18.58 4.12 10.09
CA ILE A 498 17.23 4.36 10.60
C ILE A 498 17.27 5.46 11.68
N ARG A 499 18.27 5.46 12.56
CA ARG A 499 18.42 6.46 13.63
C ARG A 499 18.58 7.89 13.10
N GLU A 500 19.33 8.06 12.01
CA GLU A 500 19.47 9.38 11.38
C GLU A 500 18.12 9.86 10.83
N PHE A 501 17.31 8.99 10.22
CA PHE A 501 15.98 9.36 9.75
C PHE A 501 14.98 9.60 10.88
N VAL A 502 15.09 8.90 12.01
CA VAL A 502 14.34 9.24 13.24
C VAL A 502 14.68 10.66 13.70
N TYR A 503 15.98 11.01 13.73
CA TYR A 503 16.41 12.36 14.10
C TYR A 503 15.91 13.41 13.10
N LYS A 504 16.02 13.16 11.79
CA LYS A 504 15.53 14.05 10.74
C LYS A 504 14.02 14.30 10.88
N THR A 505 13.24 13.24 10.99
CA THR A 505 11.77 13.30 11.01
C THR A 505 11.22 13.88 12.30
N SER A 506 11.95 13.77 13.41
CA SER A 506 11.60 14.46 14.67
C SER A 506 11.55 16.00 14.55
N LYS A 507 12.17 16.55 13.51
CA LYS A 507 12.18 17.99 13.19
C LYS A 507 11.13 18.38 12.15
N PHE A 508 10.32 17.45 11.65
CA PHE A 508 9.26 17.78 10.71
C PHE A 508 8.16 18.60 11.42
N PRO A 509 7.45 19.46 10.68
CA PRO A 509 6.23 20.06 11.18
C PRO A 509 5.23 18.98 11.61
N ARG A 510 4.51 19.21 12.71
CA ARG A 510 3.50 18.27 13.24
C ARG A 510 2.13 18.38 12.57
N ASP A 511 2.06 19.09 11.44
CA ASP A 511 0.83 19.37 10.70
C ASP A 511 0.54 18.33 9.59
N GLY A 512 1.41 17.33 9.43
CA GLY A 512 1.28 16.30 8.40
C GLY A 512 1.69 16.74 7.00
N SER A 513 2.30 17.90 6.84
CA SER A 513 2.76 18.40 5.53
C SER A 513 3.91 17.60 4.92
N ARG A 514 4.66 16.85 5.73
CA ARG A 514 5.84 16.08 5.31
C ARG A 514 5.82 14.68 5.92
N TYR A 515 6.12 13.67 5.12
CA TYR A 515 6.24 12.28 5.55
C TYR A 515 7.45 11.63 4.86
N GLN A 516 8.27 10.89 5.61
CA GLN A 516 9.51 10.28 5.09
C GLN A 516 9.29 8.81 4.74
N VAL A 517 9.81 8.38 3.59
CA VAL A 517 9.93 6.97 3.22
C VAL A 517 11.41 6.64 3.07
N LEU A 518 11.89 5.66 3.83
CA LEU A 518 13.26 5.16 3.76
C LEU A 518 13.26 3.81 3.03
N LEU A 519 13.81 3.77 1.82
CA LEU A 519 14.05 2.56 1.05
C LEU A 519 15.44 2.00 1.38
N ILE A 520 15.50 0.80 1.96
CA ILE A 520 16.74 0.07 2.25
C ILE A 520 16.84 -1.11 1.29
N LEU A 521 17.97 -1.22 0.60
CA LEU A 521 18.29 -2.31 -0.30
C LEU A 521 19.45 -3.10 0.30
N THR A 522 19.29 -4.42 0.50
CA THR A 522 20.32 -5.29 1.11
C THR A 522 20.37 -6.64 0.43
N ASP A 523 21.53 -7.29 0.41
CA ASP A 523 21.65 -8.66 -0.12
C ASP A 523 21.57 -9.76 0.94
N GLY A 524 21.49 -9.40 2.23
CA GLY A 524 21.57 -10.39 3.28
C GLY A 524 21.10 -9.95 4.66
N VAL A 525 21.34 -10.82 5.64
CA VAL A 525 20.83 -10.64 7.01
C VAL A 525 21.58 -9.54 7.76
N ILE A 526 20.85 -8.68 8.48
CA ILE A 526 21.43 -7.65 9.34
C ILE A 526 22.13 -8.25 10.56
N THR A 527 23.28 -7.70 10.89
CA THR A 527 24.11 -8.10 12.02
C THR A 527 23.62 -7.45 13.32
N ASP A 528 23.03 -6.26 13.26
CA ASP A 528 22.60 -5.46 14.41
C ASP A 528 21.11 -5.58 14.75
N MET A 529 20.52 -6.77 14.56
CA MET A 529 19.08 -7.04 14.66
C MET A 529 18.39 -6.38 15.87
N HIS A 530 18.92 -6.56 17.09
CA HIS A 530 18.31 -5.98 18.30
C HIS A 530 18.32 -4.44 18.30
N SER A 531 19.44 -3.83 17.86
CA SER A 531 19.54 -2.36 17.72
C SER A 531 18.62 -1.85 16.62
N THR A 532 18.46 -2.60 15.53
CA THR A 532 17.54 -2.28 14.44
C THR A 532 16.09 -2.33 14.92
N ILE A 533 15.65 -3.40 15.58
CA ILE A 533 14.29 -3.50 16.15
C ILE A 533 14.03 -2.34 17.11
N ARG A 534 14.97 -2.03 18.01
CA ARG A 534 14.84 -0.89 18.93
C ARG A 534 14.66 0.44 18.19
N THR A 535 15.45 0.67 17.14
CA THR A 535 15.38 1.92 16.37
C THR A 535 14.10 1.99 15.53
N ILE A 536 13.55 0.86 15.08
CA ILE A 536 12.22 0.79 14.43
C ILE A 536 11.10 1.10 15.43
N VAL A 537 11.19 0.58 16.67
CA VAL A 537 10.25 0.96 17.74
C VAL A 537 10.27 2.47 17.97
N ASP A 538 11.45 3.09 18.06
CA ASP A 538 11.57 4.56 18.17
C ASP A 538 11.00 5.28 16.93
N ALA A 539 11.26 4.76 15.73
CA ALA A 539 10.78 5.30 14.45
C ALA A 539 9.26 5.21 14.28
N SER A 540 8.60 4.24 14.92
CA SER A 540 7.14 4.06 14.81
C SER A 540 6.33 5.27 15.28
N HIS A 541 6.93 6.13 16.12
CA HIS A 541 6.34 7.38 16.59
C HIS A 541 6.58 8.58 15.66
N GLN A 542 7.42 8.45 14.64
CA GLN A 542 7.78 9.54 13.72
C GLN A 542 6.94 9.49 12.43
N PRO A 543 6.83 10.60 11.66
CA PRO A 543 6.17 10.62 10.34
C PRO A 543 7.02 9.91 9.28
N MET A 544 7.25 8.60 9.44
CA MET A 544 8.05 7.82 8.51
C MET A 544 7.60 6.36 8.33
N SER A 545 7.93 5.82 7.16
CA SER A 545 7.85 4.40 6.81
C SER A 545 9.21 3.90 6.31
N ILE A 546 9.45 2.60 6.47
CA ILE A 546 10.67 1.92 6.06
C ILE A 546 10.27 0.80 5.09
N ILE A 547 10.90 0.79 3.93
CA ILE A 547 10.74 -0.27 2.94
C ILE A 547 12.08 -0.98 2.84
N ILE A 548 12.09 -2.30 2.93
CA ILE A 548 13.29 -3.13 2.85
C ILE A 548 13.12 -4.09 1.68
N ILE A 549 14.02 -4.02 0.69
CA ILE A 549 14.03 -4.95 -0.44
C ILE A 549 15.25 -5.86 -0.32
N GLY A 550 15.00 -7.17 -0.23
CA GLY A 550 16.02 -8.21 -0.17
C GLY A 550 16.50 -8.62 -1.57
N ILE A 551 17.73 -8.27 -1.92
CA ILE A 551 18.37 -8.51 -3.21
C ILE A 551 19.12 -9.85 -3.20
N GLY A 552 19.12 -10.59 -4.32
CA GLY A 552 19.85 -11.86 -4.41
C GLY A 552 19.20 -13.03 -3.68
N ASN A 553 20.03 -13.99 -3.28
CA ASN A 553 19.60 -15.36 -2.95
C ASN A 553 19.78 -15.75 -1.46
N ASP A 554 20.04 -14.80 -0.57
CA ASP A 554 20.27 -15.09 0.86
C ASP A 554 18.97 -15.50 1.61
N GLU A 555 19.11 -16.02 2.83
CA GLU A 555 18.01 -16.45 3.68
C GLU A 555 17.37 -15.27 4.45
N PHE A 556 16.25 -14.77 3.95
CA PHE A 556 15.57 -13.59 4.49
C PHE A 556 14.57 -13.86 5.64
N THR A 557 14.52 -15.05 6.21
CA THR A 557 13.54 -15.40 7.26
C THR A 557 13.59 -14.48 8.48
N LYS A 558 14.76 -13.92 8.79
CA LYS A 558 14.92 -12.93 9.87
C LYS A 558 14.42 -11.53 9.49
N MET A 559 14.32 -11.22 8.20
CA MET A 559 13.73 -9.96 7.71
C MET A 559 12.22 -10.00 7.73
N ASP A 560 11.60 -11.17 7.52
CA ASP A 560 10.15 -11.36 7.71
C ASP A 560 9.71 -11.02 9.14
N ALA A 561 10.63 -11.14 10.12
CA ALA A 561 10.36 -10.74 11.50
C ALA A 561 10.28 -9.22 11.69
N LEU A 562 10.86 -8.42 10.79
CA LEU A 562 10.80 -6.95 10.83
C LEU A 562 9.52 -6.41 10.22
N ASP A 563 8.91 -7.14 9.28
CA ASP A 563 7.70 -6.78 8.52
C ASP A 563 6.45 -6.56 9.40
N ALA A 564 6.48 -7.03 10.66
CA ALA A 564 5.48 -6.78 11.73
C ALA A 564 3.98 -7.02 11.42
N ASP A 565 3.67 -7.53 10.23
CA ASP A 565 2.36 -7.87 9.64
C ASP A 565 1.41 -8.61 10.62
N ASN A 566 1.99 -9.49 11.46
CA ASN A 566 1.24 -10.31 12.41
C ASN A 566 1.27 -9.76 13.85
N CYS A 567 2.32 -9.03 14.22
CA CYS A 567 2.59 -8.59 15.59
C CYS A 567 3.55 -7.39 15.56
N LEU A 568 3.16 -6.31 16.25
CA LEU A 568 4.01 -5.14 16.43
C LEU A 568 5.33 -5.51 17.11
N LEU A 569 6.41 -4.89 16.62
CA LEU A 569 7.76 -5.09 17.16
C LEU A 569 7.85 -4.67 18.64
N PHE A 570 8.70 -5.36 19.38
CA PHE A 570 8.94 -5.11 20.80
C PHE A 570 10.44 -5.13 21.10
N ALA A 571 10.92 -4.10 21.78
CA ALA A 571 12.30 -4.01 22.27
C ALA A 571 12.33 -3.28 23.62
N ASP A 572 13.16 -3.79 24.54
CA ASP A 572 13.47 -3.11 25.82
C ASP A 572 12.24 -2.63 26.62
N GLY A 573 11.17 -3.44 26.65
CA GLY A 573 9.94 -3.08 27.38
C GLY A 573 8.95 -2.20 26.63
N HIS A 574 9.28 -1.80 25.40
CA HIS A 574 8.47 -0.91 24.57
C HIS A 574 7.97 -1.65 23.33
N THR A 575 6.69 -1.47 23.01
CA THR A 575 6.07 -1.96 21.77
C THR A 575 6.00 -0.82 20.77
N ALA A 576 6.25 -1.08 19.49
CA ALA A 576 6.06 -0.13 18.40
C ALA A 576 4.63 0.45 18.44
N ALA A 577 4.49 1.74 18.13
CA ALA A 577 3.20 2.43 18.12
C ALA A 577 2.29 1.97 16.98
N ARG A 578 2.89 1.58 15.87
CA ARG A 578 2.24 1.16 14.62
C ARG A 578 3.23 0.37 13.78
N ASP A 579 2.72 -0.35 12.81
CA ASP A 579 3.55 -0.96 11.78
C ASP A 579 4.06 0.12 10.80
N ILE A 580 5.36 0.04 10.48
CA ILE A 580 6.05 0.98 9.60
C ILE A 580 7.02 0.30 8.64
N VAL A 581 7.15 -1.02 8.67
CA VAL A 581 8.15 -1.74 7.88
C VAL A 581 7.43 -2.59 6.85
N GLN A 582 7.82 -2.48 5.58
CA GLN A 582 7.47 -3.46 4.55
C GLN A 582 8.74 -4.17 4.08
N PHE A 583 8.79 -5.48 4.16
CA PHE A 583 9.86 -6.31 3.62
C PHE A 583 9.43 -7.08 2.37
N VAL A 584 10.25 -7.03 1.32
CA VAL A 584 9.96 -7.72 0.05
C VAL A 584 11.23 -8.35 -0.53
N PRO A 585 11.31 -9.68 -0.68
CA PRO A 585 12.40 -10.33 -1.41
C PRO A 585 12.27 -10.08 -2.92
N PHE A 586 13.25 -9.43 -3.52
CA PHE A 586 13.30 -9.14 -4.96
C PHE A 586 13.19 -10.42 -5.81
N ARG A 587 13.76 -11.52 -5.33
CA ARG A 587 13.77 -12.80 -6.04
C ARG A 587 12.39 -13.41 -6.27
N ASP A 588 11.38 -13.02 -5.49
CA ASP A 588 10.04 -13.59 -5.57
C ASP A 588 9.31 -13.18 -6.87
N PHE A 589 9.85 -12.21 -7.61
CA PHE A 589 9.24 -11.66 -8.82
C PHE A 589 9.89 -12.13 -10.12
N PHE A 590 10.90 -13.02 -10.05
CA PHE A 590 11.44 -13.67 -11.25
C PHE A 590 10.45 -14.72 -11.78
N GLY A 591 9.82 -14.42 -12.92
CA GLY A 591 8.93 -15.37 -13.60
C GLY A 591 9.65 -16.57 -14.22
N ALA A 592 8.92 -17.67 -14.43
CA ALA A 592 9.42 -18.80 -15.21
C ALA A 592 9.75 -18.33 -16.64
N GLY A 593 11.02 -18.47 -17.04
CA GLY A 593 11.48 -17.99 -18.35
C GLY A 593 11.98 -16.54 -18.38
N TRP A 594 12.28 -15.93 -17.22
CA TRP A 594 12.93 -14.61 -17.16
C TRP A 594 14.22 -14.60 -18.00
N THR A 595 14.19 -13.89 -19.13
CA THR A 595 15.34 -13.76 -20.05
C THR A 595 16.12 -12.48 -19.81
N GLN A 596 15.65 -11.68 -18.84
CA GLN A 596 16.26 -10.44 -18.40
C GLN A 596 16.37 -9.38 -19.52
N ASN A 597 15.51 -9.45 -20.53
CA ASN A 597 15.44 -8.44 -21.58
C ASN A 597 14.76 -7.15 -21.05
N ALA A 598 14.77 -6.05 -21.82
CA ALA A 598 14.20 -4.77 -21.38
C ALA A 598 12.70 -4.85 -21.02
N SER A 599 11.98 -5.71 -21.70
CA SER A 599 10.52 -5.82 -21.59
C SER A 599 10.14 -6.66 -20.36
N ASP A 600 10.91 -7.72 -20.06
CA ASP A 600 10.89 -8.47 -18.80
C ASP A 600 11.24 -7.56 -17.60
N GLN A 601 12.18 -6.61 -17.77
CA GLN A 601 12.55 -5.67 -16.71
C GLN A 601 11.43 -4.69 -16.38
N GLU A 602 10.73 -4.14 -17.38
CA GLU A 602 9.59 -3.24 -17.13
C GLU A 602 8.45 -3.97 -16.41
N TYR A 603 8.14 -5.19 -16.84
CA TYR A 603 7.16 -6.03 -16.14
C TYR A 603 7.59 -6.31 -14.69
N LEU A 604 8.84 -6.73 -14.46
CA LEU A 604 9.39 -6.98 -13.13
C LEU A 604 9.27 -5.76 -12.22
N LYS A 605 9.65 -4.57 -12.73
CA LYS A 605 9.51 -3.30 -11.99
C LYS A 605 8.06 -3.07 -11.57
N SER A 606 7.11 -3.27 -12.49
CA SER A 606 5.68 -3.04 -12.20
C SER A 606 5.13 -3.96 -11.10
N VAL A 607 5.48 -5.26 -11.10
CA VAL A 607 4.99 -6.21 -10.09
C VAL A 607 5.72 -6.05 -8.76
N LEU A 608 7.01 -5.70 -8.77
CA LEU A 608 7.77 -5.40 -7.57
C LEU A 608 7.22 -4.16 -6.87
N ALA A 609 7.02 -3.07 -7.61
CA ALA A 609 6.52 -1.82 -7.06
C ALA A 609 5.13 -2.01 -6.43
N LYS A 610 4.29 -2.86 -7.05
CA LYS A 610 2.97 -3.22 -6.50
C LYS A 610 3.05 -3.76 -5.08
N GLU A 611 3.95 -4.70 -4.82
CA GLU A 611 4.09 -5.30 -3.49
C GLU A 611 4.81 -4.35 -2.52
N VAL A 612 5.88 -3.71 -2.99
CA VAL A 612 6.73 -2.84 -2.17
C VAL A 612 5.98 -1.61 -1.63
N LEU A 613 5.11 -1.02 -2.44
CA LEU A 613 4.38 0.20 -2.09
C LEU A 613 2.99 -0.05 -1.51
N ALA A 614 2.57 -1.32 -1.40
CA ALA A 614 1.20 -1.72 -1.07
C ALA A 614 0.68 -1.15 0.26
N GLU A 615 1.54 -1.00 1.25
CA GLU A 615 1.14 -0.60 2.61
C GLU A 615 1.30 0.88 2.90
N LEU A 616 2.07 1.58 2.08
CA LEU A 616 2.47 2.94 2.36
C LEU A 616 1.26 3.87 2.56
N PRO A 617 0.18 3.81 1.75
CA PRO A 617 -1.03 4.59 2.00
C PRO A 617 -1.63 4.37 3.39
N ASP A 618 -1.73 3.12 3.84
CA ASP A 618 -2.32 2.77 5.14
C ASP A 618 -1.42 3.19 6.30
N GLN A 619 -0.11 3.02 6.15
CA GLN A 619 0.88 3.45 7.15
C GLN A 619 0.86 4.97 7.34
N VAL A 620 0.72 5.74 6.25
CA VAL A 620 0.54 7.21 6.30
C VAL A 620 -0.76 7.56 7.02
N CYS A 621 -1.89 6.98 6.61
CA CYS A 621 -3.19 7.26 7.23
C CYS A 621 -3.20 6.92 8.73
N SER A 622 -2.57 5.80 9.10
CA SER A 622 -2.40 5.36 10.49
C SER A 622 -1.60 6.37 11.33
N PHE A 623 -0.51 6.90 10.78
CA PHE A 623 0.26 7.96 11.44
C PHE A 623 -0.58 9.23 11.65
N MET A 624 -1.22 9.73 10.59
CA MET A 624 -2.01 10.96 10.66
C MET A 624 -3.15 10.83 11.67
N LYS A 625 -3.86 9.69 11.64
CA LYS A 625 -4.96 9.40 12.55
C LYS A 625 -4.50 9.34 14.01
N SER A 626 -3.43 8.60 14.31
CA SER A 626 -2.90 8.46 15.68
C SER A 626 -2.40 9.78 16.28
N HIS A 627 -2.05 10.76 15.43
CA HIS A 627 -1.60 12.08 15.84
C HIS A 627 -2.70 13.15 15.76
N ASN A 628 -3.95 12.78 15.45
CA ASN A 628 -5.08 13.69 15.24
C ASN A 628 -4.79 14.77 14.18
N ILE A 629 -4.09 14.39 13.11
CA ILE A 629 -3.77 15.26 11.98
C ILE A 629 -4.89 15.12 10.95
N SER A 630 -5.52 16.24 10.63
CA SER A 630 -6.47 16.34 9.52
C SER A 630 -5.81 17.03 8.32
N PRO A 631 -6.15 16.64 7.09
CA PRO A 631 -5.73 17.34 5.90
C PRO A 631 -6.15 18.82 5.95
N PRO A 632 -5.31 19.76 5.50
CA PRO A 632 -5.64 21.18 5.55
C PRO A 632 -6.90 21.47 4.72
N LEU A 633 -7.66 22.51 5.10
CA LEU A 633 -8.77 22.95 4.25
C LEU A 633 -8.21 23.53 2.96
N ARG A 634 -8.83 23.24 1.81
CA ARG A 634 -8.51 23.95 0.56
C ARG A 634 -8.80 25.43 0.80
N THR A 635 -7.77 26.25 0.93
CA THR A 635 -7.95 27.70 0.83
C THR A 635 -8.30 27.98 -0.63
N PRO A 636 -9.50 28.53 -0.94
CA PRO A 636 -9.76 29.01 -2.28
C PRO A 636 -8.73 30.09 -2.59
N GLN A 637 -7.75 29.78 -3.43
CA GLN A 637 -6.91 30.83 -3.98
C GLN A 637 -7.83 31.73 -4.82
N PRO A 638 -7.80 33.06 -4.64
CA PRO A 638 -8.54 33.95 -5.52
C PRO A 638 -8.07 33.69 -6.95
N VAL A 639 -9.01 33.43 -7.86
CA VAL A 639 -8.81 33.17 -9.30
C VAL A 639 -8.28 34.41 -10.05
N HIS A 640 -7.70 35.37 -9.33
CA HIS A 640 -7.18 36.62 -9.85
C HIS A 640 -5.79 36.85 -9.27
N GLN A 641 -4.76 36.37 -9.97
CA GLN A 641 -3.49 37.07 -10.26
C GLN A 641 -2.40 36.08 -10.68
N GLN A 642 -2.53 35.44 -11.84
CA GLN A 642 -1.36 34.94 -12.59
C GLN A 642 -1.58 35.13 -14.09
N PHE A 643 -1.58 36.41 -14.50
CA PHE A 643 -1.27 36.80 -15.87
C PHE A 643 -0.11 37.78 -15.80
N ALA A 644 1.08 37.28 -15.51
CA ALA A 644 2.30 37.92 -15.97
C ALA A 644 2.83 37.04 -17.12
N PRO A 645 3.09 37.60 -18.31
CA PRO A 645 3.70 36.83 -19.38
C PRO A 645 5.10 36.38 -18.93
N PRO A 646 5.58 35.20 -19.37
CA PRO A 646 6.97 34.82 -19.14
C PRO A 646 7.89 35.86 -19.79
N TYR A 647 8.97 36.18 -19.08
CA TYR A 647 10.02 37.10 -19.53
C TYR A 647 10.41 36.87 -21.00
N PRO A 648 10.67 37.94 -21.78
CA PRO A 648 11.06 37.79 -23.17
C PRO A 648 12.39 37.04 -23.26
N ILE A 649 12.37 35.96 -24.05
CA ILE A 649 13.55 35.25 -24.54
C ILE A 649 14.40 36.29 -25.29
N LEU A 650 15.59 36.58 -24.78
CA LEU A 650 16.57 37.39 -25.50
C LEU A 650 16.97 36.64 -26.79
N PRO A 651 16.92 37.29 -27.96
CA PRO A 651 17.29 36.65 -29.21
C PRO A 651 18.79 36.33 -29.23
N ALA A 652 19.11 35.11 -29.69
CA ALA A 652 20.46 34.69 -30.01
C ALA A 652 21.06 35.68 -31.03
N THR A 653 22.08 36.42 -30.60
CA THR A 653 22.82 37.30 -31.50
C THR A 653 23.96 36.52 -32.15
N ALA A 654 24.02 36.69 -33.47
CA ALA A 654 24.93 36.04 -34.39
C ALA A 654 26.39 36.36 -34.06
N ILE A 655 27.23 35.37 -34.35
CA ILE A 655 28.68 35.46 -34.41
C ILE A 655 29.07 36.46 -35.51
N ALA A 656 29.84 37.48 -35.17
CA ALA A 656 30.67 38.24 -36.09
C ALA A 656 31.91 38.77 -35.36
N ASP A 657 33.07 38.50 -35.95
CA ASP A 657 34.41 38.96 -35.58
C ASP A 657 34.51 40.50 -35.46
N ASP A 658 35.22 41.00 -34.45
CA ASP A 658 36.52 41.71 -34.61
C ASP A 658 37.00 42.37 -33.29
N THR A 659 38.26 42.13 -32.94
CA THR A 659 39.08 42.81 -31.90
C THR A 659 39.61 44.20 -32.35
N PRO A 660 40.35 44.99 -31.54
CA PRO A 660 40.29 45.29 -30.09
C PRO A 660 40.41 46.81 -29.76
N HIS A 661 40.09 47.20 -28.51
CA HIS A 661 40.78 48.22 -27.67
C HIS A 661 39.83 49.06 -26.78
N LYS A 662 39.93 48.91 -25.45
CA LYS A 662 40.40 49.92 -24.47
C LYS A 662 40.03 49.51 -23.04
N GLN A 663 41.06 49.37 -22.20
CA GLN A 663 40.96 49.31 -20.73
C GLN A 663 40.53 50.68 -20.18
N MET A 664 39.62 50.71 -19.19
CA MET A 664 39.70 51.63 -18.03
C MET A 664 38.98 51.03 -16.80
N HIS A 665 39.78 50.82 -15.76
CA HIS A 665 39.57 50.72 -14.31
C HIS A 665 38.16 50.65 -13.68
N ALA A 666 37.99 49.68 -12.77
CA ALA A 666 36.97 49.67 -11.71
C ALA A 666 37.63 49.68 -10.31
N SER A 667 37.09 50.48 -9.40
CA SER A 667 37.56 50.75 -8.02
C SER A 667 37.24 49.62 -7.03
N PRO A 668 37.98 49.48 -5.91
CA PRO A 668 37.78 48.40 -4.93
C PRO A 668 36.67 48.71 -3.89
N PRO A 669 36.10 47.68 -3.21
CA PRO A 669 35.00 47.82 -2.26
C PRO A 669 35.45 48.31 -0.86
N PRO A 670 34.54 48.85 -0.04
CA PRO A 670 34.85 49.41 1.27
C PRO A 670 35.00 48.33 2.38
N PRO A 671 35.73 48.62 3.48
CA PRO A 671 35.98 47.68 4.57
C PRO A 671 34.87 47.65 5.63
N TYR A 672 34.75 46.51 6.33
CA TYR A 672 33.83 46.26 7.44
C TYR A 672 34.27 46.94 8.76
N PRO A 673 33.33 47.27 9.67
CA PRO A 673 33.62 47.89 10.97
C PRO A 673 34.11 46.89 12.04
N PRO A 674 34.85 47.36 13.07
CA PRO A 674 35.50 46.49 14.05
C PRO A 674 34.59 46.09 15.22
N ASN A 675 34.84 44.89 15.75
CA ASN A 675 34.28 44.37 17.00
C ASN A 675 34.88 45.11 18.21
N GLY A 676 34.02 45.47 19.16
CA GLY A 676 34.36 45.78 20.55
C GLY A 676 33.78 44.72 21.48
#